data_AF-A0AAQ5YAN8-F1
#
_entry.id   AF-A0AAQ5YAN8-F1
#
_cell.length_a   1.000
_cell.length_b   1.000
_cell.length_c   1.000
_cell.angle_alpha   90.00
_cell.angle_beta   90.00
_cell.angle_gamma   90.00
#
_symmetry.space_group_name_H-M   'P 1'
#
loop_
_entity.id
_entity.type
_entity.pdbx_description
1 polymer ?
#
loop_
_entity_poly.entity_id
_entity_poly.type
_entity_poly.pdbx_seq_one_letter_code
_entity_poly.pdbx_strand_id
1 'polypeptide(L)'
;MFLVCLIKVKSVFRCLKCADAPCQKSCPTNLDIKSFITSISNKNYYGAARAILSDNPLGLTCGMVCPTSDLCVGGCNLYASEEGPINIGGLQQFATEVFSKMGIPQIRNPELPPANEMPESYHSPIALIGCGPASISCASFLARLGYDNVTIFEKQKYTGGLSTSEIPQFRLPFEVVQFEIDLMKDLGVKVVCEKGLGVNGMTLTSLKKDGFKAVFIGIGLPQANRAKIFQGLTMDQGFFTSKDFLPMVASASKKGMCQCRSSLPELRGVVIVLGAGDTAFDCATSALRCGAKRVYVCFRKGFTNIRAVPEEMELAKEEQCEFLPFLSPREQMEDGDWLEDEDQIVRLKADYIISAFGSMLNEPQVSAAMAPVKLNRWGTPEVNTDTMQTSEPWVFAGGDIAGLANTSVESVNDGKQASWHIHRYIQSLHGQTVDPVPKLPLFYSAIDQVDISVEVCGIKFPNPFGLASAPPTTSTAMIRRAFEQGWGFALTKTFGLDKDLVTNVSPRIVRGTTSGHVYGPGQGSFLNIELISEKTAAYWCQTVAELKKDFPDNVVISSIMCSYNKEDWTELAKMAEESGADALELNLSCPHGMGERGMGLACGQDPVLVRNICRWVRAAISIPFFAKLTPNVTNIVDIAKAAHEGGADGVTATNTVSGMMGLKADGSPWPGVGVGKRTTYGGVSGNAIRPIALRAVSAIARAIPGFPILATGGIDSAETGLQFLHAGASVLQVCSAVQNQDFTVIEDYCVGLKALLYLKSLELKDWDGQSPPTEKHQKGKPVPRLEDLVGQSLPSFGPYLKQKKDAISMYKKQLREAGVTDVVETSISKVRTPKKPVPAVKAEYKNRFLLCSQVQALIDEEMCINCGKCYMTCNDSGYQAIMFDPETHLPFVTDSCTGCTLCLSVCPIIDCIKMVTRTTPYKPKRGVPISPVC
;
A
#
# COMPACT_ATOMS: atom_id res chain seq x y z
N MET A 1 3.58 16.73 -5.79
CA MET A 1 2.51 16.01 -6.53
C MET A 1 1.77 15.08 -5.58
N PHE A 2 1.22 15.62 -4.48
CA PHE A 2 1.14 14.91 -3.19
C PHE A 2 -0.28 14.68 -2.63
N LEU A 3 -0.47 13.49 -2.07
CA LEU A 3 -1.40 13.03 -1.04
C LEU A 3 -2.91 12.75 -1.29
N VAL A 4 -3.33 11.65 -0.64
CA VAL A 4 -4.67 11.06 -0.37
C VAL A 4 -5.79 11.53 -1.30
N CYS A 5 -5.92 10.89 -2.47
CA CYS A 5 -7.14 11.04 -3.26
C CYS A 5 -8.10 9.89 -3.01
N LEU A 6 -9.38 10.22 -2.87
CA LEU A 6 -10.49 9.28 -2.98
C LEU A 6 -10.48 8.48 -4.29
N ILE A 7 -9.91 9.06 -5.37
CA ILE A 7 -9.71 8.40 -6.67
C ILE A 7 -8.69 7.26 -6.53
N LYS A 8 -7.59 7.48 -5.79
CA LYS A 8 -6.59 6.44 -5.52
C LYS A 8 -7.21 5.35 -4.65
N VAL A 9 -7.91 5.71 -3.57
CA VAL A 9 -8.59 4.76 -2.66
C VAL A 9 -9.66 3.92 -3.38
N LYS A 10 -10.47 4.50 -4.27
CA LYS A 10 -11.45 3.75 -5.09
C LYS A 10 -10.80 2.76 -6.05
N SER A 11 -9.65 3.11 -6.63
CA SER A 11 -8.88 2.20 -7.50
C SER A 11 -8.39 0.95 -6.76
N VAL A 12 -8.12 1.05 -5.45
CA VAL A 12 -7.64 -0.08 -4.63
C VAL A 12 -8.71 -1.18 -4.49
N PHE A 13 -9.97 -0.78 -4.27
CA PHE A 13 -11.08 -1.73 -4.15
C PHE A 13 -11.44 -2.38 -5.49
N ARG A 14 -11.02 -1.79 -6.61
CA ARG A 14 -11.19 -2.35 -7.96
C ARG A 14 -10.21 -3.47 -8.26
N CYS A 15 -9.01 -3.44 -7.68
CA CYS A 15 -8.00 -4.46 -7.92
C CYS A 15 -8.47 -5.86 -7.47
N LEU A 16 -8.38 -6.82 -8.40
CA LEU A 16 -8.80 -8.22 -8.21
C LEU A 16 -7.88 -9.04 -7.28
N LYS A 17 -6.68 -8.54 -6.95
CA LYS A 17 -5.72 -9.21 -6.07
C LYS A 17 -5.39 -10.64 -6.55
N CYS A 18 -5.08 -10.73 -7.84
CA CYS A 18 -4.92 -11.98 -8.59
C CYS A 18 -3.85 -12.90 -7.95
N ALA A 19 -4.13 -14.20 -7.91
CA ALA A 19 -3.08 -15.21 -7.71
C ALA A 19 -2.10 -15.21 -8.89
N ASP A 20 -0.84 -15.53 -8.62
CA ASP A 20 0.23 -15.60 -9.65
C ASP A 20 0.24 -14.38 -10.58
N ALA A 21 0.16 -13.20 -9.97
CA ALA A 21 -0.28 -11.98 -10.64
C ALA A 21 0.62 -11.63 -11.83
N PRO A 22 0.08 -11.48 -13.06
CA PRO A 22 0.90 -11.14 -14.23
C PRO A 22 1.56 -9.76 -14.09
N CYS A 23 0.91 -8.82 -13.39
CA CYS A 23 1.51 -7.52 -13.10
C CYS A 23 2.80 -7.62 -12.26
N GLN A 24 2.92 -8.61 -11.37
CA GLN A 24 4.14 -8.87 -10.61
C GLN A 24 5.23 -9.44 -11.51
N LYS A 25 4.88 -10.40 -12.39
CA LYS A 25 5.81 -10.98 -13.37
C LYS A 25 6.37 -9.96 -14.36
N SER A 26 5.56 -8.96 -14.71
CA SER A 26 5.96 -7.84 -15.56
C SER A 26 6.66 -6.70 -14.80
N CYS A 27 6.88 -6.84 -13.49
CA CYS A 27 7.63 -5.87 -12.69
C CYS A 27 9.09 -6.32 -12.59
N PRO A 28 10.09 -5.53 -13.02
CA PRO A 28 11.50 -5.94 -13.00
C PRO A 28 12.02 -6.30 -11.62
N THR A 29 11.56 -5.63 -10.56
CA THR A 29 11.94 -5.95 -9.17
C THR A 29 11.06 -7.04 -8.52
N ASN A 30 10.11 -7.60 -9.27
CA ASN A 30 9.16 -8.62 -8.84
C ASN A 30 8.31 -8.25 -7.61
N LEU A 31 7.92 -6.98 -7.49
CA LEU A 31 7.09 -6.47 -6.38
C LEU A 31 5.82 -7.33 -6.20
N ASP A 32 5.51 -7.73 -4.96
CA ASP A 32 4.22 -8.36 -4.65
C ASP A 32 3.07 -7.33 -4.67
N ILE A 33 2.59 -7.07 -5.89
CA ILE A 33 1.51 -6.10 -6.17
C ILE A 33 0.18 -6.53 -5.55
N LYS A 34 -0.09 -7.84 -5.47
CA LYS A 34 -1.28 -8.36 -4.80
C LYS A 34 -1.28 -7.93 -3.33
N SER A 35 -0.19 -8.20 -2.62
CA SER A 35 -0.11 -7.99 -1.17
C SER A 35 -0.08 -6.51 -0.80
N PHE A 36 0.71 -5.67 -1.49
CA PHE A 36 0.75 -4.25 -1.13
C PHE A 36 -0.58 -3.55 -1.45
N ILE A 37 -1.25 -3.87 -2.57
CA ILE A 37 -2.56 -3.28 -2.88
C ILE A 37 -3.63 -3.77 -1.89
N THR A 38 -3.56 -5.04 -1.47
CA THR A 38 -4.42 -5.56 -0.39
C THR A 38 -4.25 -4.76 0.89
N SER A 39 -3.00 -4.48 1.27
CA SER A 39 -2.69 -3.69 2.46
C SER A 39 -3.23 -2.26 2.35
N ILE A 40 -3.13 -1.62 1.17
CA ILE A 40 -3.75 -0.30 0.95
C ILE A 40 -5.28 -0.38 1.12
N SER A 41 -5.97 -1.43 0.63
CA SER A 41 -7.45 -1.52 0.75
C SER A 41 -7.88 -1.65 2.20
N ASN A 42 -7.02 -2.24 3.02
CA ASN A 42 -7.23 -2.47 4.44
C ASN A 42 -6.73 -1.30 5.30
N LYS A 43 -6.34 -0.17 4.66
CA LYS A 43 -5.72 1.01 5.28
C LYS A 43 -4.43 0.73 6.06
N ASN A 44 -3.74 -0.34 5.71
CA ASN A 44 -2.41 -0.65 6.20
C ASN A 44 -1.35 -0.09 5.24
N TYR A 45 -1.15 1.23 5.30
CA TYR A 45 -0.21 1.93 4.43
C TYR A 45 1.25 1.59 4.76
N TYR A 46 1.56 1.32 6.03
CA TYR A 46 2.87 0.81 6.45
C TYR A 46 3.15 -0.56 5.84
N GLY A 47 2.23 -1.54 5.97
CA GLY A 47 2.43 -2.88 5.39
C GLY A 47 2.60 -2.84 3.87
N ALA A 48 1.85 -1.98 3.19
CA ALA A 48 2.04 -1.73 1.76
C ALA A 48 3.44 -1.18 1.45
N ALA A 49 3.88 -0.13 2.15
CA ALA A 49 5.20 0.46 1.95
C ALA A 49 6.33 -0.53 2.28
N ARG A 50 6.18 -1.32 3.36
CA ARG A 50 7.13 -2.38 3.74
C ARG A 50 7.25 -3.43 2.63
N ALA A 51 6.14 -3.91 2.07
CA ALA A 51 6.17 -4.87 0.96
C ALA A 51 6.86 -4.28 -0.29
N ILE A 52 6.54 -3.02 -0.63
CA ILE A 52 7.19 -2.31 -1.75
C ILE A 52 8.71 -2.18 -1.53
N LEU A 53 9.11 -1.66 -0.37
CA LEU A 53 10.52 -1.38 -0.04
C LEU A 53 11.34 -2.65 0.19
N SER A 54 10.71 -3.78 0.49
CA SER A 54 11.38 -5.07 0.62
C SER A 54 12.00 -5.49 -0.70
N ASP A 55 11.26 -5.34 -1.81
CA ASP A 55 11.74 -5.74 -3.13
C ASP A 55 12.38 -4.59 -3.93
N ASN A 56 12.02 -3.34 -3.64
CA ASN A 56 12.49 -2.15 -4.35
C ASN A 56 12.85 -1.02 -3.36
N PRO A 57 14.14 -0.83 -3.04
CA PRO A 57 14.59 0.24 -2.15
C PRO A 57 14.27 1.67 -2.63
N LEU A 58 13.97 1.85 -3.91
CA LEU A 58 13.51 3.12 -4.50
C LEU A 58 12.03 3.08 -4.85
N GLY A 59 11.24 2.53 -3.92
CA GLY A 59 9.81 2.29 -4.11
C GLY A 59 8.99 3.54 -4.38
N LEU A 60 9.33 4.69 -3.79
CA LEU A 60 8.61 5.94 -4.01
C LEU A 60 8.99 6.59 -5.33
N THR A 61 10.28 6.64 -5.67
CA THR A 61 10.75 7.08 -6.99
C THR A 61 10.08 6.26 -8.09
N CYS A 62 10.15 4.94 -8.02
CA CYS A 62 9.58 4.05 -9.03
C CYS A 62 8.05 4.19 -9.13
N GLY A 63 7.35 4.42 -8.02
CA GLY A 63 5.91 4.68 -8.04
C GLY A 63 5.52 5.95 -8.81
N MET A 64 6.44 6.92 -8.94
CA MET A 64 6.21 8.17 -9.68
C MET A 64 6.65 8.12 -11.14
N VAL A 65 7.74 7.41 -11.46
CA VAL A 65 8.39 7.53 -12.77
C VAL A 65 8.38 6.26 -13.63
N CYS A 66 7.95 5.11 -13.09
CA CYS A 66 7.93 3.88 -13.88
C CYS A 66 7.03 4.04 -15.12
N PRO A 67 7.49 3.60 -16.31
CA PRO A 67 6.69 3.52 -17.52
C PRO A 67 5.71 2.34 -17.43
N THR A 68 4.72 2.43 -16.54
CA THR A 68 3.97 1.25 -16.08
C THR A 68 3.20 0.52 -17.19
N SER A 69 2.79 1.22 -18.26
CA SER A 69 2.09 0.66 -19.42
C SER A 69 2.91 -0.38 -20.17
N ASP A 70 4.24 -0.25 -20.16
CA ASP A 70 5.19 -1.21 -20.74
C ASP A 70 5.68 -2.25 -19.70
N LEU A 71 5.24 -2.12 -18.45
CA LEU A 71 5.64 -2.96 -17.32
C LEU A 71 4.42 -3.60 -16.64
N CYS A 72 4.25 -3.37 -15.33
CA CYS A 72 3.25 -4.01 -14.49
C CYS A 72 1.79 -3.73 -14.91
N VAL A 73 1.50 -2.55 -15.45
CA VAL A 73 0.13 -2.19 -15.88
C VAL A 73 -0.19 -2.83 -17.23
N GLY A 74 0.79 -2.98 -18.12
CA GLY A 74 0.64 -3.70 -19.39
C GLY A 74 0.23 -5.17 -19.20
N GLY A 75 0.68 -5.81 -18.12
CA GLY A 75 0.30 -7.17 -17.75
C GLY A 75 -0.97 -7.29 -16.89
N CYS A 76 -1.69 -6.20 -16.58
CA CYS A 76 -2.79 -6.25 -15.62
C CYS A 76 -4.05 -6.96 -16.20
N ASN A 77 -4.58 -7.97 -15.50
CA ASN A 77 -5.80 -8.68 -15.92
C ASN A 77 -7.03 -7.77 -16.13
N LEU A 78 -7.14 -6.66 -15.41
CA LEU A 78 -8.25 -5.71 -15.57
C LEU A 78 -8.17 -4.90 -16.87
N TYR A 79 -7.07 -4.99 -17.62
CA TYR A 79 -7.03 -4.51 -18.99
C TYR A 79 -8.14 -5.14 -19.85
N ALA A 80 -8.58 -6.36 -19.52
CA ALA A 80 -9.67 -7.07 -20.20
C ALA A 80 -11.09 -6.56 -19.85
N SER A 81 -11.22 -5.49 -19.06
CA SER A 81 -12.49 -4.86 -18.68
C SER A 81 -12.58 -3.42 -19.18
N GLU A 82 -13.79 -2.91 -19.40
CA GLU A 82 -14.04 -1.57 -19.92
C GLU A 82 -13.47 -0.47 -19.02
N GLU A 83 -13.41 -0.69 -17.69
CA GLU A 83 -12.77 0.21 -16.73
C GLU A 83 -11.23 0.22 -16.79
N GLY A 84 -10.61 -0.68 -17.55
CA GLY A 84 -9.18 -0.71 -17.85
C GLY A 84 -8.27 -1.16 -16.69
N PRO A 85 -6.94 -1.14 -16.86
CA PRO A 85 -5.99 -1.69 -15.89
C PRO A 85 -5.86 -0.82 -14.63
N ILE A 86 -5.33 -1.39 -13.54
CA ILE A 86 -5.13 -0.67 -12.27
C ILE A 86 -4.00 0.35 -12.39
N ASN A 87 -4.15 1.53 -11.78
CA ASN A 87 -3.05 2.49 -11.63
C ASN A 87 -2.08 2.03 -10.52
N ILE A 88 -1.20 1.07 -10.84
CA ILE A 88 -0.29 0.43 -9.89
C ILE A 88 0.74 1.45 -9.36
N GLY A 89 1.37 2.23 -10.24
CA GLY A 89 2.37 3.23 -9.86
C GLY A 89 1.82 4.27 -8.88
N GLY A 90 0.62 4.81 -9.15
CA GLY A 90 -0.02 5.78 -8.27
C GLY A 90 -0.39 5.24 -6.88
N LEU A 91 -0.65 3.93 -6.76
CA LEU A 91 -0.91 3.25 -5.49
C LEU A 91 0.39 2.98 -4.72
N GLN A 92 1.44 2.54 -5.42
CA GLN A 92 2.79 2.40 -4.87
C GLN A 92 3.31 3.74 -4.32
N GLN A 93 3.17 4.82 -5.11
CA GLN A 93 3.50 6.18 -4.69
C GLN A 93 2.76 6.55 -3.40
N PHE A 94 1.46 6.31 -3.34
CA PHE A 94 0.63 6.71 -2.20
C PHE A 94 1.06 6.03 -0.89
N ALA A 95 1.25 4.71 -0.91
CA ALA A 95 1.65 3.97 0.29
C ALA A 95 3.01 4.44 0.82
N THR A 96 4.01 4.54 -0.06
CA THR A 96 5.36 4.93 0.35
C THR A 96 5.45 6.41 0.74
N GLU A 97 4.63 7.29 0.15
CA GLU A 97 4.49 8.68 0.58
C GLU A 97 3.87 8.80 1.99
N VAL A 98 2.86 8.00 2.31
CA VAL A 98 2.30 7.96 3.66
C VAL A 98 3.35 7.47 4.66
N PHE A 99 4.13 6.44 4.31
CA PHE A 99 5.23 5.96 5.14
C PHE A 99 6.31 7.03 5.36
N SER A 100 6.72 7.77 4.32
CA SER A 100 7.70 8.85 4.49
C SER A 100 7.19 9.94 5.46
N LYS A 101 5.88 10.24 5.44
CA LYS A 101 5.23 11.14 6.41
C LYS A 101 5.12 10.58 7.83
N MET A 102 5.23 9.26 8.03
CA MET A 102 5.33 8.68 9.37
C MET A 102 6.66 9.05 10.05
N GLY A 103 7.72 9.24 9.26
CA GLY A 103 9.05 9.63 9.73
C GLY A 103 9.75 8.52 10.51
N ILE A 104 9.68 7.28 10.01
CA ILE A 104 10.22 6.09 10.67
C ILE A 104 11.45 5.60 9.89
N PRO A 105 12.59 5.36 10.54
CA PRO A 105 13.82 4.93 9.89
C PRO A 105 13.76 3.45 9.50
N GLN A 106 14.60 3.07 8.53
CA GLN A 106 14.89 1.66 8.29
C GLN A 106 15.78 1.12 9.43
N ILE A 107 15.64 -0.16 9.77
CA ILE A 107 16.52 -0.80 10.75
C ILE A 107 17.22 -2.01 10.15
N ARG A 108 18.32 -2.42 10.78
CA ARG A 108 18.98 -3.69 10.49
C ARG A 108 18.01 -4.86 10.72
N ASN A 109 18.11 -5.90 9.89
CA ASN A 109 17.29 -7.11 10.03
C ASN A 109 17.35 -7.63 11.49
N PRO A 110 16.19 -7.70 12.19
CA PRO A 110 16.14 -8.16 13.58
C PRO A 110 16.61 -9.60 13.81
N GLU A 111 16.62 -10.43 12.76
CA GLU A 111 17.04 -11.84 12.84
C GLU A 111 18.57 -12.03 12.75
N LEU A 112 19.31 -10.99 12.35
CA LEU A 112 20.76 -11.09 12.25
C LEU A 112 21.43 -10.97 13.63
N PRO A 113 22.53 -11.72 13.89
CA PRO A 113 23.34 -11.56 15.10
C PRO A 113 23.77 -10.10 15.33
N PRO A 114 24.05 -9.67 16.57
CA PRO A 114 24.66 -8.36 16.84
C PRO A 114 25.86 -8.08 15.92
N ALA A 115 26.07 -6.82 15.54
CA ALA A 115 27.08 -6.46 14.53
C ALA A 115 28.50 -6.92 14.90
N ASN A 116 28.84 -6.89 16.19
CA ASN A 116 30.12 -7.36 16.75
C ASN A 116 30.27 -8.88 16.79
N GLU A 117 29.20 -9.63 16.54
CA GLU A 117 29.18 -11.10 16.51
C GLU A 117 29.05 -11.65 15.09
N MET A 118 28.99 -10.77 14.09
CA MET A 118 28.95 -11.18 12.68
C MET A 118 30.29 -11.80 12.27
N PRO A 119 30.29 -12.79 11.36
CA PRO A 119 31.54 -13.33 10.81
C PRO A 119 32.39 -12.25 10.13
N GLU A 120 33.72 -12.42 10.16
CA GLU A 120 34.69 -11.48 9.57
C GLU A 120 34.39 -11.14 8.09
N SER A 121 33.78 -12.08 7.37
CA SER A 121 33.34 -11.88 5.98
C SER A 121 32.43 -10.66 5.79
N TYR A 122 31.57 -10.33 6.77
CA TYR A 122 30.63 -9.21 6.72
C TYR A 122 31.28 -7.84 6.98
N HIS A 123 32.49 -7.82 7.53
CA HIS A 123 33.27 -6.58 7.73
C HIS A 123 34.17 -6.24 6.52
N SER A 124 34.11 -7.06 5.47
CA SER A 124 34.86 -6.85 4.22
C SER A 124 34.52 -5.48 3.61
N PRO A 125 35.52 -4.65 3.26
CA PRO A 125 35.27 -3.35 2.62
C PRO A 125 34.72 -3.53 1.20
N ILE A 126 33.57 -2.89 0.93
CA ILE A 126 32.89 -2.91 -0.37
C ILE A 126 32.79 -1.48 -0.91
N ALA A 127 33.19 -1.28 -2.17
CA ALA A 127 33.07 -0.01 -2.86
C ALA A 127 31.98 -0.07 -3.93
N LEU A 128 31.19 0.98 -4.04
CA LEU A 128 30.26 1.20 -5.15
C LEU A 128 30.58 2.53 -5.81
N ILE A 129 30.55 2.60 -7.14
CA ILE A 129 30.90 3.80 -7.89
C ILE A 129 29.65 4.37 -8.56
N GLY A 130 29.35 5.64 -8.28
CA GLY A 130 28.12 6.34 -8.66
C GLY A 130 27.01 6.11 -7.65
N CYS A 131 26.38 7.17 -7.16
CA CYS A 131 25.26 7.13 -6.22
C CYS A 131 23.91 7.27 -6.95
N GLY A 132 23.71 6.49 -8.02
CA GLY A 132 22.44 6.36 -8.73
C GLY A 132 21.59 5.17 -8.25
N PRO A 133 20.42 4.92 -8.88
CA PRO A 133 19.48 3.86 -8.51
C PRO A 133 20.11 2.47 -8.32
N ALA A 134 21.01 2.07 -9.23
CA ALA A 134 21.64 0.76 -9.19
C ALA A 134 22.53 0.56 -7.94
N SER A 135 23.39 1.53 -7.63
CA SER A 135 24.26 1.47 -6.45
C SER A 135 23.49 1.64 -5.15
N ILE A 136 22.47 2.49 -5.11
CA ILE A 136 21.61 2.64 -3.93
C ILE A 136 20.92 1.30 -3.62
N SER A 137 20.39 0.62 -4.64
CA SER A 137 19.81 -0.71 -4.50
C SER A 137 20.83 -1.74 -4.00
N CYS A 138 21.96 -1.86 -4.69
CA CYS A 138 23.02 -2.81 -4.35
C CYS A 138 23.53 -2.62 -2.92
N ALA A 139 23.83 -1.37 -2.52
CA ALA A 139 24.27 -1.06 -1.17
C ALA A 139 23.19 -1.35 -0.12
N SER A 140 21.92 -1.07 -0.42
CA SER A 140 20.81 -1.36 0.49
C SER A 140 20.69 -2.86 0.77
N PHE A 141 20.72 -3.71 -0.26
CA PHE A 141 20.62 -5.15 -0.08
C PHE A 141 21.86 -5.77 0.57
N LEU A 142 23.07 -5.27 0.27
CA LEU A 142 24.28 -5.68 0.99
C LEU A 142 24.20 -5.31 2.48
N ALA A 143 23.76 -4.10 2.80
CA ALA A 143 23.60 -3.68 4.19
C ALA A 143 22.52 -4.50 4.92
N ARG A 144 21.43 -4.86 4.24
CA ARG A 144 20.40 -5.78 4.78
C ARG A 144 20.92 -7.19 5.05
N LEU A 145 21.82 -7.70 4.23
CA LEU A 145 22.51 -8.98 4.45
C LEU A 145 23.45 -8.92 5.67
N GLY A 146 23.84 -7.73 6.13
CA GLY A 146 24.63 -7.51 7.33
C GLY A 146 26.03 -6.92 7.09
N TYR A 147 26.37 -6.56 5.85
CA TYR A 147 27.65 -5.89 5.56
C TYR A 147 27.66 -4.47 6.14
N ASP A 148 28.66 -4.15 6.97
CA ASP A 148 28.72 -2.87 7.69
C ASP A 148 29.76 -1.88 7.11
N ASN A 149 30.58 -2.33 6.16
CA ASN A 149 31.65 -1.53 5.54
C ASN A 149 31.40 -1.28 4.05
N VAL A 150 30.25 -0.67 3.75
CA VAL A 150 29.79 -0.35 2.40
C VAL A 150 29.95 1.15 2.13
N THR A 151 30.71 1.51 1.10
CA THR A 151 30.96 2.92 0.73
C THR A 151 30.63 3.18 -0.74
N ILE A 152 29.75 4.15 -1.01
CA ILE A 152 29.45 4.67 -2.34
C ILE A 152 30.32 5.90 -2.60
N PHE A 153 31.02 5.92 -3.74
CA PHE A 153 31.78 7.06 -4.23
C PHE A 153 31.03 7.74 -5.38
N GLU A 154 30.64 9.00 -5.19
CA GLU A 154 29.87 9.79 -6.18
C GLU A 154 30.72 10.91 -6.78
N LYS A 155 30.76 11.02 -8.11
CA LYS A 155 31.55 12.03 -8.85
C LYS A 155 31.09 13.45 -8.53
N GLN A 156 29.77 13.64 -8.39
CA GLN A 156 29.14 14.93 -8.20
C GLN A 156 29.04 15.33 -6.72
N LYS A 157 28.59 16.56 -6.46
CA LYS A 157 28.30 17.08 -5.11
C LYS A 157 26.94 16.64 -4.57
N TYR A 158 26.08 16.11 -5.43
CA TYR A 158 24.73 15.63 -5.12
C TYR A 158 24.65 14.11 -5.32
N THR A 159 23.67 13.50 -4.69
CA THR A 159 23.41 12.05 -4.75
C THR A 159 22.09 11.77 -5.48
N GLY A 160 21.84 10.52 -5.89
CA GLY A 160 20.60 10.08 -6.55
C GLY A 160 20.67 9.91 -8.06
N GLY A 161 21.82 10.21 -8.69
CA GLY A 161 22.02 10.06 -10.14
C GLY A 161 20.99 10.84 -10.97
N LEU A 162 20.49 10.22 -12.04
CA LEU A 162 19.50 10.83 -12.96
C LEU A 162 18.20 11.25 -12.28
N SER A 163 17.79 10.54 -11.23
CA SER A 163 16.61 10.90 -10.41
C SER A 163 16.74 12.29 -9.79
N THR A 164 17.98 12.70 -9.49
CA THR A 164 18.30 14.05 -9.00
C THR A 164 18.65 14.99 -10.15
N SER A 165 19.53 14.60 -11.06
CA SER A 165 20.12 15.52 -12.04
C SER A 165 19.24 15.84 -13.25
N GLU A 166 18.34 14.93 -13.66
CA GLU A 166 17.68 15.06 -14.97
C GLU A 166 16.16 14.93 -14.90
N ILE A 167 15.63 13.97 -14.13
CA ILE A 167 14.17 13.80 -14.04
C ILE A 167 13.56 15.07 -13.42
N PRO A 168 12.62 15.77 -14.09
CA PRO A 168 12.15 17.08 -13.63
C PRO A 168 11.43 17.04 -12.28
N GLN A 169 11.56 18.11 -11.48
CA GLN A 169 10.92 18.26 -10.16
C GLN A 169 9.38 18.08 -10.20
N PHE A 170 8.74 18.40 -11.33
CA PHE A 170 7.29 18.26 -11.48
C PHE A 170 6.83 16.82 -11.73
N ARG A 171 7.74 15.90 -12.09
CA ARG A 171 7.51 14.44 -12.13
C ARG A 171 8.04 13.76 -10.86
N LEU A 172 9.29 14.06 -10.49
CA LEU A 172 9.96 13.47 -9.33
C LEU A 172 10.50 14.55 -8.38
N PRO A 173 9.82 14.78 -7.25
CA PRO A 173 10.28 15.72 -6.24
C PRO A 173 11.60 15.28 -5.57
N PHE A 174 12.57 16.18 -5.41
CA PHE A 174 13.88 15.85 -4.83
C PHE A 174 13.82 15.24 -3.43
N GLU A 175 12.88 15.69 -2.61
CA GLU A 175 12.65 15.17 -1.26
C GLU A 175 12.34 13.67 -1.22
N VAL A 176 11.82 13.10 -2.32
CA VAL A 176 11.60 11.66 -2.49
C VAL A 176 12.92 10.92 -2.57
N VAL A 177 13.83 11.42 -3.41
CA VAL A 177 15.15 10.82 -3.61
C VAL A 177 15.96 10.90 -2.32
N GLN A 178 15.89 12.04 -1.62
CA GLN A 178 16.55 12.20 -0.33
C GLN A 178 16.03 11.21 0.71
N PHE A 179 14.71 11.02 0.80
CA PHE A 179 14.10 10.05 1.70
C PHE A 179 14.62 8.62 1.48
N GLU A 180 14.71 8.15 0.24
CA GLU A 180 15.19 6.80 -0.07
C GLU A 180 16.68 6.62 0.23
N ILE A 181 17.49 7.67 0.01
CA ILE A 181 18.90 7.70 0.37
C ILE A 181 19.08 7.67 1.90
N ASP A 182 18.23 8.39 2.64
CA ASP A 182 18.29 8.40 4.10
C ASP A 182 17.93 7.02 4.67
N LEU A 183 16.94 6.32 4.12
CA LEU A 183 16.64 4.93 4.50
C LEU A 183 17.84 4.00 4.26
N MET A 184 18.58 4.15 3.15
CA MET A 184 19.79 3.38 2.90
C MET A 184 20.88 3.72 3.93
N LYS A 185 21.05 5.00 4.27
CA LYS A 185 22.03 5.46 5.28
C LYS A 185 21.70 4.99 6.69
N ASP A 186 20.42 4.80 7.03
CA ASP A 186 20.01 4.21 8.31
C ASP A 186 20.64 2.82 8.54
N LEU A 187 20.98 2.10 7.46
CA LEU A 187 21.68 0.81 7.53
C LEU A 187 23.21 0.93 7.65
N GLY A 188 23.76 2.13 7.74
CA GLY A 188 25.20 2.38 7.89
C GLY A 188 25.98 2.57 6.59
N VAL A 189 25.30 2.58 5.43
CA VAL A 189 25.95 2.84 4.14
C VAL A 189 26.54 4.24 4.09
N LYS A 190 27.82 4.34 3.73
CA LYS A 190 28.55 5.62 3.62
C LYS A 190 28.48 6.14 2.19
N VAL A 191 28.34 7.45 2.03
CA VAL A 191 28.42 8.10 0.71
C VAL A 191 29.48 9.19 0.75
N VAL A 192 30.41 9.13 -0.18
CA VAL A 192 31.51 10.10 -0.33
C VAL A 192 31.39 10.75 -1.70
N CYS A 193 30.93 12.01 -1.71
CA CYS A 193 30.83 12.83 -2.91
C CYS A 193 32.20 13.32 -3.41
N GLU A 194 32.22 13.89 -4.62
CA GLU A 194 33.42 14.39 -5.30
C GLU A 194 34.53 13.33 -5.46
N LYS A 195 34.14 12.05 -5.59
CA LYS A 195 35.03 10.90 -5.83
C LYS A 195 34.39 9.93 -6.82
N GLY A 196 35.16 9.45 -7.79
CA GLY A 196 34.68 8.46 -8.75
C GLY A 196 35.80 7.98 -9.66
N LEU A 197 35.52 6.99 -10.50
CA LEU A 197 36.49 6.46 -11.46
C LEU A 197 37.04 7.57 -12.36
N GLY A 198 38.37 7.64 -12.50
CA GLY A 198 39.08 8.69 -13.24
C GLY A 198 39.25 10.02 -12.49
N VAL A 199 38.57 10.22 -11.36
CA VAL A 199 38.69 11.43 -10.53
C VAL A 199 39.83 11.24 -9.53
N ASN A 200 40.78 12.19 -9.49
CA ASN A 200 41.91 12.18 -8.55
C ASN A 200 42.71 10.85 -8.54
N GLY A 201 42.80 10.17 -9.70
CA GLY A 201 43.54 8.91 -9.84
C GLY A 201 42.82 7.65 -9.33
N MET A 202 41.54 7.74 -8.94
CA MET A 202 40.77 6.57 -8.53
C MET A 202 40.51 5.63 -9.72
N THR A 203 40.95 4.39 -9.57
CA THR A 203 40.83 3.29 -10.53
C THR A 203 40.44 2.00 -9.81
N LEU A 204 39.96 0.99 -10.53
CA LEU A 204 39.73 -0.33 -9.95
C LEU A 204 40.99 -0.89 -9.29
N THR A 205 42.15 -0.80 -9.95
CA THR A 205 43.44 -1.24 -9.40
C THR A 205 43.79 -0.51 -8.09
N SER A 206 43.51 0.80 -7.99
CA SER A 206 43.71 1.53 -6.73
C SER A 206 42.77 1.06 -5.63
N LEU A 207 41.49 0.82 -5.91
CA LEU A 207 40.53 0.32 -4.93
C LEU A 207 40.93 -1.07 -4.42
N LYS A 208 41.40 -1.94 -5.31
CA LYS A 208 41.95 -3.25 -4.93
C LYS A 208 43.16 -3.11 -4.02
N LYS A 209 44.06 -2.15 -4.30
CA LYS A 209 45.24 -1.85 -3.47
C LYS A 209 44.85 -1.28 -2.11
N ASP A 210 43.79 -0.47 -2.04
CA ASP A 210 43.23 0.09 -0.81
C ASP A 210 42.49 -0.96 0.04
N GLY A 211 42.40 -2.21 -0.45
CA GLY A 211 41.92 -3.36 0.30
C GLY A 211 40.45 -3.72 0.07
N PHE A 212 39.74 -3.01 -0.80
CA PHE A 212 38.36 -3.33 -1.16
C PHE A 212 38.25 -4.75 -1.74
N LYS A 213 37.31 -5.53 -1.21
CA LYS A 213 37.11 -6.94 -1.59
C LYS A 213 36.18 -7.11 -2.77
N ALA A 214 35.22 -6.21 -2.94
CA ALA A 214 34.31 -6.18 -4.07
C ALA A 214 34.04 -4.74 -4.51
N VAL A 215 33.82 -4.56 -5.82
CA VAL A 215 33.42 -3.28 -6.42
C VAL A 215 32.15 -3.45 -7.24
N PHE A 216 31.19 -2.54 -7.08
CA PHE A 216 30.04 -2.40 -7.98
C PHE A 216 30.14 -1.10 -8.79
N ILE A 217 30.02 -1.17 -10.10
CA ILE A 217 30.06 -0.03 -11.02
C ILE A 217 28.63 0.32 -11.41
N GLY A 218 28.13 1.46 -10.92
CA GLY A 218 26.79 1.99 -11.18
C GLY A 218 26.82 3.47 -11.59
N ILE A 219 27.80 3.85 -12.43
CA ILE A 219 28.05 5.25 -12.84
C ILE A 219 27.07 5.78 -13.90
N GLY A 220 26.19 4.92 -14.42
CA GLY A 220 25.30 5.24 -15.53
C GLY A 220 26.05 5.54 -16.84
N LEU A 221 25.44 6.33 -17.72
CA LEU A 221 26.05 6.84 -18.94
C LEU A 221 26.29 8.35 -18.83
N PRO A 222 27.51 8.78 -18.45
CA PRO A 222 27.74 10.13 -17.96
C PRO A 222 27.77 11.23 -19.04
N GLN A 223 28.03 10.91 -20.31
CA GLN A 223 28.16 11.92 -21.37
C GLN A 223 26.97 11.91 -22.34
N ALA A 224 26.66 13.06 -22.94
CA ALA A 224 25.65 13.14 -23.99
C ALA A 224 26.16 12.53 -25.30
N ASN A 225 25.26 11.89 -26.03
CA ASN A 225 25.49 11.51 -27.41
C ASN A 225 25.39 12.76 -28.31
N ARG A 226 26.53 13.32 -28.71
CA ARG A 226 26.61 14.57 -29.50
C ARG A 226 26.86 14.25 -30.97
N ALA A 227 25.97 14.72 -31.84
CA ALA A 227 26.16 14.66 -33.29
C ALA A 227 27.22 15.67 -33.76
N LYS A 228 28.00 15.33 -34.79
CA LYS A 228 29.13 16.17 -35.26
C LYS A 228 28.66 17.52 -35.81
N ILE A 229 27.45 17.59 -36.36
CA ILE A 229 26.81 18.83 -36.82
C ILE A 229 26.71 19.93 -35.77
N PHE A 230 26.71 19.56 -34.50
CA PHE A 230 26.65 20.51 -33.39
C PHE A 230 28.03 20.78 -32.78
N GLN A 231 29.11 20.32 -33.40
CA GLN A 231 30.47 20.57 -32.93
C GLN A 231 30.76 22.08 -32.97
N GLY A 232 31.36 22.60 -31.89
CA GLY A 232 31.67 24.03 -31.76
C GLY A 232 30.50 24.91 -31.30
N LEU A 233 29.25 24.42 -31.30
CA LEU A 233 28.12 25.16 -30.73
C LEU A 233 28.19 25.21 -29.20
N THR A 234 27.80 26.36 -28.66
CA THR A 234 27.87 26.70 -27.23
C THR A 234 26.49 27.07 -26.67
N MET A 235 26.37 27.07 -25.34
CA MET A 235 25.14 27.48 -24.65
C MET A 235 24.79 28.95 -24.90
N ASP A 236 25.78 29.83 -25.05
CA ASP A 236 25.58 31.26 -25.37
C ASP A 236 24.97 31.45 -26.77
N GLN A 237 25.21 30.50 -27.67
CA GLN A 237 24.60 30.45 -29.01
C GLN A 237 23.23 29.75 -29.01
N GLY A 238 22.71 29.38 -27.84
CA GLY A 238 21.41 28.72 -27.68
C GLY A 238 21.41 27.20 -27.90
N PHE A 239 22.58 26.56 -27.98
CA PHE A 239 22.68 25.11 -28.11
C PHE A 239 22.94 24.43 -26.76
N PHE A 240 22.15 23.40 -26.47
CA PHE A 240 22.32 22.55 -25.30
C PHE A 240 22.26 21.08 -25.70
N THR A 241 22.99 20.22 -24.99
CA THR A 241 22.61 18.81 -24.88
C THR A 241 21.66 18.63 -23.69
N SER A 242 20.96 17.50 -23.61
CA SER A 242 20.14 17.18 -22.45
C SER A 242 20.96 17.11 -21.15
N LYS A 243 22.22 16.67 -21.23
CA LYS A 243 23.18 16.60 -20.11
C LYS A 243 23.69 17.98 -19.68
N ASP A 244 23.47 19.02 -20.48
CA ASP A 244 23.69 20.42 -20.07
C ASP A 244 22.39 21.00 -19.48
N PHE A 245 21.30 20.90 -20.25
CA PHE A 245 20.06 21.62 -19.97
C PHE A 245 19.31 21.11 -18.73
N LEU A 246 19.07 19.80 -18.62
CA LEU A 246 18.26 19.24 -17.54
C LEU A 246 18.93 19.42 -16.16
N PRO A 247 20.26 19.21 -16.00
CA PRO A 247 20.94 19.51 -14.73
C PRO A 247 20.87 20.98 -14.30
N MET A 248 20.85 21.93 -15.24
CA MET A 248 20.64 23.35 -14.92
C MET A 248 19.23 23.60 -14.40
N VAL A 249 18.21 23.04 -15.05
CA VAL A 249 16.81 23.14 -14.60
C VAL A 249 16.62 22.46 -13.25
N ALA A 250 17.18 21.26 -13.06
CA ALA A 250 17.12 20.52 -11.81
C ALA A 250 17.78 21.31 -10.67
N SER A 251 19.00 21.81 -10.86
CA SER A 251 19.71 22.59 -9.85
C SER A 251 18.96 23.86 -9.43
N ALA A 252 18.23 24.49 -10.35
CA ALA A 252 17.43 25.68 -10.07
C ALA A 252 16.07 25.38 -9.42
N SER A 253 15.49 24.20 -9.67
CA SER A 253 14.14 23.84 -9.21
C SER A 253 14.10 22.92 -7.99
N LYS A 254 15.16 22.15 -7.75
CA LYS A 254 15.26 21.16 -6.66
C LYS A 254 15.98 21.76 -5.44
N LYS A 255 15.20 22.33 -4.52
CA LYS A 255 15.73 22.85 -3.26
C LYS A 255 16.42 21.72 -2.47
N GLY A 256 17.68 21.91 -2.10
CA GLY A 256 18.49 20.92 -1.38
C GLY A 256 19.45 20.11 -2.25
N MET A 257 19.30 20.13 -3.58
CA MET A 257 20.22 19.43 -4.50
C MET A 257 21.60 20.09 -4.55
N CYS A 258 21.67 21.42 -4.63
CA CYS A 258 22.91 22.19 -4.61
C CYS A 258 22.87 23.24 -3.49
N GLN A 259 24.01 23.52 -2.86
CA GLN A 259 24.18 24.69 -1.98
C GLN A 259 24.24 26.01 -2.78
N CYS A 260 24.50 25.91 -4.09
CA CYS A 260 24.50 27.03 -5.02
C CYS A 260 23.07 27.48 -5.33
N ARG A 261 22.82 28.79 -5.29
CA ARG A 261 21.53 29.38 -5.68
C ARG A 261 21.49 29.54 -7.19
N SER A 262 21.23 28.44 -7.91
CA SER A 262 21.15 28.42 -9.37
C SER A 262 19.86 29.08 -9.86
N SER A 263 19.95 29.93 -10.88
CA SER A 263 18.79 30.50 -11.58
C SER A 263 18.30 29.55 -12.66
N LEU A 264 16.98 29.52 -12.91
CA LEU A 264 16.41 28.83 -14.05
C LEU A 264 17.01 29.38 -15.36
N PRO A 265 17.33 28.53 -16.36
CA PRO A 265 17.67 29.00 -17.70
C PRO A 265 16.58 29.91 -18.27
N GLU A 266 16.96 30.96 -19.00
CA GLU A 266 16.01 31.85 -19.69
C GLU A 266 15.95 31.51 -21.18
N LEU A 267 14.90 30.79 -21.59
CA LEU A 267 14.68 30.46 -23.00
C LEU A 267 13.59 31.35 -23.58
N ARG A 268 13.95 32.41 -24.33
CA ARG A 268 13.00 33.35 -24.93
C ARG A 268 12.81 33.07 -26.42
N GLY A 269 11.64 32.56 -26.80
CA GLY A 269 11.32 32.31 -28.21
C GLY A 269 11.02 30.84 -28.49
N VAL A 270 11.48 30.34 -29.64
CA VAL A 270 11.20 29.00 -30.16
C VAL A 270 12.34 28.04 -29.80
N VAL A 271 11.99 26.92 -29.18
CA VAL A 271 12.94 25.85 -28.83
C VAL A 271 12.68 24.63 -29.71
N ILE A 272 13.74 24.07 -30.30
CA ILE A 272 13.71 22.75 -30.94
C ILE A 272 14.36 21.74 -29.99
N VAL A 273 13.65 20.66 -29.69
CA VAL A 273 14.18 19.49 -29.00
C VAL A 273 14.32 18.35 -30.00
N LEU A 274 15.49 17.75 -30.07
CA LEU A 274 15.82 16.69 -31.02
C LEU A 274 15.85 15.33 -30.32
N GLY A 275 14.88 14.47 -30.62
CA GLY A 275 14.78 13.13 -30.02
C GLY A 275 13.33 12.69 -29.79
N ALA A 276 13.16 11.42 -29.42
CA ALA A 276 11.84 10.80 -29.18
C ALA A 276 11.85 9.77 -28.04
N GLY A 277 12.78 9.89 -27.09
CA GLY A 277 12.76 9.12 -25.83
C GLY A 277 12.44 10.03 -24.66
N ASP A 278 12.35 9.47 -23.45
CA ASP A 278 11.96 10.19 -22.21
C ASP A 278 12.72 11.52 -22.04
N THR A 279 14.04 11.49 -22.25
CA THR A 279 14.90 12.68 -22.17
C THR A 279 14.43 13.83 -23.06
N ALA A 280 13.89 13.55 -24.25
CA ALA A 280 13.40 14.58 -25.16
C ALA A 280 12.10 15.22 -24.63
N PHE A 281 11.17 14.43 -24.10
CA PHE A 281 9.91 14.96 -23.56
C PHE A 281 10.13 15.71 -22.25
N ASP A 282 11.05 15.25 -21.40
CA ASP A 282 11.49 15.99 -20.21
C ASP A 282 12.18 17.32 -20.58
N CYS A 283 13.00 17.34 -21.63
CA CYS A 283 13.57 18.59 -22.16
C CYS A 283 12.49 19.54 -22.67
N ALA A 284 11.50 19.03 -23.41
CA ALA A 284 10.43 19.83 -24.00
C ALA A 284 9.56 20.51 -22.93
N THR A 285 9.09 19.74 -21.95
CA THR A 285 8.25 20.26 -20.85
C THR A 285 9.05 21.18 -19.90
N SER A 286 10.35 20.90 -19.70
CA SER A 286 11.25 21.76 -18.92
C SER A 286 11.55 23.09 -19.63
N ALA A 287 11.63 23.10 -20.96
CA ALA A 287 11.82 24.33 -21.74
C ALA A 287 10.66 25.32 -21.54
N LEU A 288 9.42 24.83 -21.42
CA LEU A 288 8.26 25.67 -21.09
C LEU A 288 8.41 26.34 -19.71
N ARG A 289 8.97 25.65 -18.71
CA ARG A 289 9.25 26.25 -17.38
C ARG A 289 10.33 27.32 -17.44
N CYS A 290 11.25 27.20 -18.41
CA CYS A 290 12.30 28.19 -18.66
C CYS A 290 11.80 29.44 -19.41
N GLY A 291 10.53 29.47 -19.81
CA GLY A 291 9.89 30.62 -20.48
C GLY A 291 9.79 30.50 -22.00
N ALA A 292 10.03 29.31 -22.57
CA ALA A 292 9.89 29.10 -24.00
C ALA A 292 8.49 29.48 -24.50
N LYS A 293 8.43 30.22 -25.61
CA LYS A 293 7.15 30.64 -26.22
C LYS A 293 6.48 29.48 -26.96
N ARG A 294 7.29 28.62 -27.58
CA ARG A 294 6.85 27.44 -28.34
C ARG A 294 7.96 26.40 -28.33
N VAL A 295 7.58 25.13 -28.30
CA VAL A 295 8.52 24.00 -28.30
C VAL A 295 8.15 23.05 -29.42
N TYR A 296 9.13 22.71 -30.26
CA TYR A 296 9.04 21.67 -31.28
C TYR A 296 9.84 20.46 -30.83
N VAL A 297 9.23 19.28 -30.83
CA VAL A 297 9.90 18.01 -30.64
C VAL A 297 10.06 17.37 -32.01
N CYS A 298 11.28 17.40 -32.54
CA CYS A 298 11.61 16.89 -33.85
C CYS A 298 12.29 15.52 -33.74
N PHE A 299 11.87 14.57 -34.58
CA PHE A 299 12.43 13.24 -34.57
C PHE A 299 12.49 12.64 -35.97
N ARG A 300 13.53 11.84 -36.20
CA ARG A 300 13.91 11.30 -37.51
C ARG A 300 13.00 10.19 -38.07
N LYS A 301 12.02 9.71 -37.29
CA LYS A 301 11.09 8.63 -37.67
C LYS A 301 9.64 9.08 -37.53
N GLY A 302 8.68 8.17 -37.71
CA GLY A 302 7.26 8.44 -37.51
C GLY A 302 6.83 8.48 -36.05
N PHE A 303 5.58 8.90 -35.80
CA PHE A 303 4.97 8.87 -34.46
C PHE A 303 4.91 7.47 -33.86
N THR A 304 4.72 6.43 -34.68
CA THR A 304 4.71 5.03 -34.25
C THR A 304 6.08 4.53 -33.76
N ASN A 305 7.14 5.33 -33.94
CA ASN A 305 8.51 5.01 -33.53
C ASN A 305 8.99 5.85 -32.33
N ILE A 306 8.09 6.59 -31.67
CA ILE A 306 8.39 7.23 -30.39
C ILE A 306 8.78 6.13 -29.38
N ARG A 307 9.90 6.32 -28.68
CA ARG A 307 10.43 5.36 -27.72
C ARG A 307 9.89 5.58 -26.32
N ALA A 308 9.55 6.83 -25.98
CA ALA A 308 8.90 7.12 -24.71
C ALA A 308 7.52 6.49 -24.67
N VAL A 309 7.07 6.10 -23.48
CA VAL A 309 5.73 5.56 -23.30
C VAL A 309 4.65 6.62 -23.54
N PRO A 310 3.40 6.21 -23.90
CA PRO A 310 2.32 7.14 -24.18
C PRO A 310 2.06 8.15 -23.06
N GLU A 311 2.21 7.74 -21.80
CA GLU A 311 1.99 8.62 -20.64
C GLU A 311 2.98 9.79 -20.60
N GLU A 312 4.23 9.56 -21.03
CA GLU A 312 5.27 10.58 -21.07
C GLU A 312 5.06 11.54 -22.25
N MET A 313 4.68 10.99 -23.42
CA MET A 313 4.33 11.79 -24.59
C MET A 313 3.10 12.69 -24.32
N GLU A 314 2.09 12.18 -23.61
CA GLU A 314 0.84 12.91 -23.35
C GLU A 314 1.10 14.18 -22.52
N LEU A 315 2.08 14.16 -21.60
CA LEU A 315 2.46 15.37 -20.83
C LEU A 315 2.89 16.53 -21.75
N ALA A 316 3.77 16.26 -22.71
CA ALA A 316 4.21 17.29 -23.66
C ALA A 316 3.07 17.73 -24.59
N LYS A 317 2.18 16.80 -24.97
CA LYS A 317 1.03 17.08 -25.83
C LYS A 317 -0.02 17.94 -25.14
N GLU A 318 -0.37 17.64 -23.89
CA GLU A 318 -1.30 18.46 -23.07
C GLU A 318 -0.78 19.89 -22.88
N GLU A 319 0.54 20.05 -22.86
CA GLU A 319 1.22 21.34 -22.75
C GLU A 319 1.50 22.02 -24.10
N GLN A 320 0.89 21.52 -25.17
CA GLN A 320 0.93 22.09 -26.52
C GLN A 320 2.34 22.15 -27.15
N CYS A 321 3.22 21.21 -26.81
CA CYS A 321 4.41 20.96 -27.63
C CYS A 321 3.99 20.43 -29.01
N GLU A 322 4.68 20.87 -30.06
CA GLU A 322 4.43 20.42 -31.43
C GLU A 322 5.39 19.32 -31.84
N PHE A 323 4.87 18.28 -32.47
CA PHE A 323 5.65 17.11 -32.86
C PHE A 323 5.89 17.12 -34.36
N LEU A 324 7.16 17.09 -34.77
CA LEU A 324 7.57 17.10 -36.17
C LEU A 324 8.30 15.79 -36.50
N PRO A 325 7.59 14.77 -37.03
CA PRO A 325 8.16 13.48 -37.40
C PRO A 325 8.96 13.58 -38.70
N PHE A 326 9.73 12.52 -38.99
CA PHE A 326 10.52 12.35 -40.21
C PHE A 326 11.48 13.52 -40.51
N LEU A 327 12.06 14.13 -39.47
CA LEU A 327 13.07 15.18 -39.61
C LEU A 327 14.42 14.74 -39.06
N SER A 328 15.42 14.67 -39.93
CA SER A 328 16.82 14.46 -39.57
C SER A 328 17.58 15.79 -39.65
N PRO A 329 18.35 16.19 -38.61
CA PRO A 329 19.20 17.36 -38.68
C PRO A 329 20.44 17.03 -39.55
N ARG A 330 20.75 17.86 -40.54
CA ARG A 330 21.66 17.50 -41.65
C ARG A 330 23.11 17.15 -41.26
N GLU A 331 23.39 15.84 -41.21
CA GLU A 331 24.59 15.11 -41.67
C GLU A 331 24.21 13.66 -41.99
N GLN A 332 24.84 13.10 -43.03
CA GLN A 332 24.56 11.79 -43.62
C GLN A 332 24.79 10.65 -42.61
N MET A 333 23.80 9.77 -42.45
CA MET A 333 23.98 8.53 -41.66
C MET A 333 24.74 7.47 -42.45
N GLU A 334 25.68 6.78 -41.80
CA GLU A 334 26.24 5.51 -42.27
C GLU A 334 25.37 4.35 -41.76
N ASP A 335 24.89 3.53 -42.70
CA ASP A 335 24.24 2.22 -42.60
C ASP A 335 22.75 2.09 -42.14
N GLY A 336 21.92 1.59 -43.07
CA GLY A 336 20.89 0.57 -42.84
C GLY A 336 19.43 1.02 -42.58
N ASP A 337 18.54 0.74 -43.54
CA ASP A 337 17.05 0.76 -43.51
C ASP A 337 16.27 2.08 -43.64
N TRP A 338 16.83 3.26 -43.34
CA TRP A 338 16.10 4.55 -43.45
C TRP A 338 16.81 5.52 -44.41
N LEU A 339 16.07 6.04 -45.39
CA LEU A 339 16.57 6.96 -46.40
C LEU A 339 16.32 8.42 -45.99
N GLU A 340 17.26 9.30 -46.30
CA GLU A 340 17.11 10.75 -46.16
C GLU A 340 16.90 11.38 -47.55
N ASP A 341 15.80 12.12 -47.71
CA ASP A 341 15.47 12.80 -48.96
C ASP A 341 16.17 14.17 -49.02
N GLU A 342 17.35 14.20 -49.64
CA GLU A 342 18.20 15.39 -49.74
C GLU A 342 17.56 16.58 -50.48
N ASP A 343 16.55 16.36 -51.30
CA ASP A 343 15.80 17.41 -51.99
C ASP A 343 14.66 18.00 -51.13
N GLN A 344 14.19 17.26 -50.11
CA GLN A 344 13.06 17.62 -49.27
C GLN A 344 13.50 18.28 -47.96
N ILE A 345 13.92 19.55 -48.03
CA ILE A 345 14.41 20.28 -46.87
C ILE A 345 13.32 21.00 -46.08
N VAL A 346 13.49 21.04 -44.76
CA VAL A 346 12.70 21.89 -43.86
C VAL A 346 13.61 22.93 -43.20
N ARG A 347 13.24 24.20 -43.33
CA ARG A 347 13.89 25.32 -42.64
C ARG A 347 13.01 25.76 -41.47
N LEU A 348 13.31 25.25 -40.28
CA LEU A 348 12.61 25.61 -39.06
C LEU A 348 13.35 26.74 -38.33
N LYS A 349 12.64 27.84 -38.04
CA LYS A 349 13.20 28.93 -37.23
C LYS A 349 13.24 28.51 -35.76
N ALA A 350 14.37 28.70 -35.11
CA ALA A 350 14.54 28.46 -33.69
C ALA A 350 15.57 29.42 -33.09
N ASP A 351 15.36 29.74 -31.83
CA ASP A 351 16.29 30.53 -31.02
C ASP A 351 17.18 29.59 -30.18
N TYR A 352 16.68 28.40 -29.85
CA TYR A 352 17.39 27.39 -29.06
C TYR A 352 17.23 25.99 -29.64
N ILE A 353 18.27 25.18 -29.48
CA ILE A 353 18.30 23.76 -29.86
C ILE A 353 18.76 22.94 -28.66
N ILE A 354 18.00 21.90 -28.32
CA ILE A 354 18.32 20.94 -27.28
C ILE A 354 18.44 19.55 -27.91
N SER A 355 19.65 18.98 -27.90
CA SER A 355 19.91 17.63 -28.39
C SER A 355 19.65 16.59 -27.28
N ALA A 356 18.72 15.67 -27.53
CA ALA A 356 18.31 14.61 -26.60
C ALA A 356 18.46 13.21 -27.25
N PHE A 357 19.62 12.96 -27.87
CA PHE A 357 19.90 11.69 -28.56
C PHE A 357 20.28 10.52 -27.65
N GLY A 358 20.27 10.73 -26.33
CA GLY A 358 20.67 9.76 -25.33
C GLY A 358 22.07 10.05 -24.78
N SER A 359 22.59 9.09 -24.04
CA SER A 359 23.85 9.20 -23.31
C SER A 359 24.78 8.04 -23.65
N MET A 360 26.07 8.21 -23.42
CA MET A 360 27.10 7.20 -23.69
C MET A 360 28.25 7.31 -22.67
N LEU A 361 29.13 6.31 -22.68
CA LEU A 361 30.44 6.38 -22.03
C LEU A 361 31.50 6.65 -23.09
N ASN A 362 32.09 7.85 -23.09
CA ASN A 362 33.14 8.22 -24.04
C ASN A 362 34.32 8.97 -23.42
N GLU A 363 34.43 9.03 -22.08
CA GLU A 363 35.59 9.58 -21.37
C GLU A 363 36.72 8.52 -21.30
N PRO A 364 37.85 8.68 -22.04
CA PRO A 364 38.91 7.67 -22.06
C PRO A 364 39.53 7.43 -20.69
N GLN A 365 39.57 8.47 -19.84
CA GLN A 365 40.08 8.38 -18.47
C GLN A 365 39.22 7.47 -17.59
N VAL A 366 37.89 7.50 -17.76
CA VAL A 366 36.96 6.64 -17.01
C VAL A 366 37.07 5.20 -17.51
N SER A 367 37.11 4.99 -18.83
CA SER A 367 37.31 3.66 -19.40
C SER A 367 38.65 3.05 -19.00
N ALA A 368 39.73 3.83 -19.00
CA ALA A 368 41.04 3.40 -18.52
C ALA A 368 41.03 3.07 -17.01
N ALA A 369 40.28 3.82 -16.21
CA ALA A 369 40.13 3.57 -14.78
C ALA A 369 39.39 2.25 -14.46
N MET A 370 38.64 1.70 -15.41
CA MET A 370 37.97 0.39 -15.32
C MET A 370 38.86 -0.80 -15.75
N ALA A 371 40.07 -0.57 -16.23
CA ALA A 371 40.96 -1.68 -16.58
C ALA A 371 41.25 -2.57 -15.34
N PRO A 372 41.31 -3.92 -15.48
CA PRO A 372 41.31 -4.70 -16.73
C PRO A 372 39.93 -5.26 -17.16
N VAL A 373 38.82 -4.68 -16.69
CA VAL A 373 37.47 -5.15 -17.09
C VAL A 373 37.31 -5.11 -18.61
N LYS A 374 36.82 -6.21 -19.18
CA LYS A 374 36.49 -6.28 -20.61
C LYS A 374 35.30 -5.38 -20.92
N LEU A 375 35.45 -4.55 -21.95
CA LEU A 375 34.37 -3.75 -22.51
C LEU A 375 33.82 -4.45 -23.76
N ASN A 376 32.51 -4.36 -23.96
CA ASN A 376 31.84 -4.89 -25.15
C ASN A 376 31.98 -3.93 -26.35
N ARG A 377 31.36 -4.29 -27.48
CA ARG A 377 31.37 -3.48 -28.73
C ARG A 377 30.79 -2.07 -28.59
N TRP A 378 29.99 -1.82 -27.56
CA TRP A 378 29.35 -0.53 -27.27
C TRP A 378 30.19 0.34 -26.32
N GLY A 379 31.36 -0.13 -25.91
CA GLY A 379 32.24 0.58 -24.99
C GLY A 379 31.81 0.51 -23.52
N THR A 380 30.83 -0.34 -23.18
CA THR A 380 30.38 -0.56 -21.80
C THR A 380 30.94 -1.86 -21.21
N PRO A 381 31.03 -2.02 -19.88
CA PRO A 381 31.47 -3.26 -19.24
C PRO A 381 30.66 -4.48 -19.70
N GLU A 382 31.36 -5.54 -20.09
CA GLU A 382 30.73 -6.83 -20.34
C GLU A 382 30.37 -7.48 -18.99
N VAL A 383 29.10 -7.84 -18.82
CA VAL A 383 28.58 -8.47 -17.61
C VAL A 383 27.84 -9.76 -17.93
N ASN A 384 27.90 -10.72 -17.01
CA ASN A 384 27.01 -11.87 -17.02
C ASN A 384 25.61 -11.43 -16.53
N THR A 385 24.58 -11.64 -17.35
CA THR A 385 23.20 -11.14 -17.10
C THR A 385 22.52 -11.77 -15.89
N ASP A 386 22.95 -12.95 -15.45
CA ASP A 386 22.36 -13.62 -14.29
C ASP A 386 23.02 -13.18 -12.98
N THR A 387 24.28 -12.75 -13.03
CA THR A 387 25.10 -12.47 -11.84
C THR A 387 25.51 -11.02 -11.69
N MET A 388 25.41 -10.23 -12.76
CA MET A 388 25.93 -8.88 -12.91
C MET A 388 27.47 -8.78 -12.75
N GLN A 389 28.17 -9.91 -12.77
CA GLN A 389 29.62 -10.01 -12.63
C GLN A 389 30.31 -9.66 -13.96
N THR A 390 31.41 -8.92 -13.88
CA THR A 390 32.24 -8.59 -15.06
C THR A 390 33.26 -9.71 -15.36
N SER A 391 34.19 -9.47 -16.28
CA SER A 391 35.34 -10.37 -16.50
C SER A 391 36.25 -10.52 -15.28
N GLU A 392 36.19 -9.58 -14.33
CA GLU A 392 36.92 -9.61 -13.07
C GLU A 392 36.01 -10.12 -11.95
N PRO A 393 36.32 -11.24 -11.25
CA PRO A 393 35.40 -11.87 -10.31
C PRO A 393 34.94 -10.98 -9.13
N TRP A 394 35.76 -9.99 -8.78
CA TRP A 394 35.52 -9.05 -7.68
C TRP A 394 34.83 -7.76 -8.12
N VAL A 395 34.52 -7.63 -9.41
CA VAL A 395 33.92 -6.42 -10.00
C VAL A 395 32.60 -6.78 -10.66
N PHE A 396 31.56 -6.03 -10.31
CA PHE A 396 30.19 -6.15 -10.79
C PHE A 396 29.74 -4.83 -11.39
N ALA A 397 28.76 -4.84 -12.29
CA ALA A 397 28.20 -3.61 -12.86
C ALA A 397 26.71 -3.75 -13.15
N GLY A 398 25.96 -2.66 -13.06
CA GLY A 398 24.50 -2.66 -13.25
C GLY A 398 23.92 -1.27 -13.47
N GLY A 399 22.68 -1.22 -13.98
CA GLY A 399 22.03 0.01 -14.45
C GLY A 399 22.47 0.40 -15.86
N ASP A 400 22.29 1.67 -16.24
CA ASP A 400 22.56 2.12 -17.62
C ASP A 400 23.97 1.76 -18.12
N ILE A 401 24.97 1.71 -17.23
CA ILE A 401 26.35 1.36 -17.58
C ILE A 401 26.48 -0.09 -18.07
N ALA A 402 25.61 -1.01 -17.67
CA ALA A 402 25.58 -2.37 -18.19
C ALA A 402 24.98 -2.45 -19.60
N GLY A 403 24.26 -1.41 -20.05
CA GLY A 403 23.59 -1.36 -21.35
C GLY A 403 22.37 -2.28 -21.47
N LEU A 404 21.83 -2.76 -20.35
CA LEU A 404 20.66 -3.63 -20.28
C LEU A 404 19.41 -2.86 -19.84
N ALA A 405 19.51 -2.10 -18.76
CA ALA A 405 18.43 -1.32 -18.18
C ALA A 405 18.13 -0.06 -19.02
N ASN A 406 16.85 0.27 -19.16
CA ASN A 406 16.37 1.53 -19.74
C ASN A 406 15.53 2.34 -18.75
N THR A 407 15.25 1.80 -17.56
CA THR A 407 14.39 2.40 -16.54
C THR A 407 15.05 2.42 -15.16
N SER A 408 14.55 3.28 -14.27
CA SER A 408 15.00 3.30 -12.87
C SER A 408 14.77 1.96 -12.16
N VAL A 409 13.65 1.28 -12.43
CA VAL A 409 13.32 0.01 -11.75
C VAL A 409 14.18 -1.16 -12.22
N GLU A 410 14.57 -1.20 -13.50
CA GLU A 410 15.54 -2.18 -14.00
C GLU A 410 16.93 -1.92 -13.41
N SER A 411 17.35 -0.65 -13.34
CA SER A 411 18.61 -0.30 -12.67
C SER A 411 18.63 -0.72 -11.20
N VAL A 412 17.51 -0.53 -10.49
CA VAL A 412 17.35 -1.05 -9.12
C VAL A 412 17.46 -2.57 -9.09
N ASN A 413 16.85 -3.26 -10.05
CA ASN A 413 16.92 -4.72 -10.13
C ASN A 413 18.34 -5.23 -10.42
N ASP A 414 19.12 -4.56 -11.28
CA ASP A 414 20.52 -4.93 -11.51
C ASP A 414 21.34 -4.84 -10.22
N GLY A 415 21.13 -3.78 -9.44
CA GLY A 415 21.76 -3.64 -8.12
C GLY A 415 21.30 -4.73 -7.12
N LYS A 416 20.01 -5.06 -7.12
CA LYS A 416 19.43 -6.15 -6.30
C LYS A 416 20.09 -7.48 -6.66
N GLN A 417 20.15 -7.81 -7.94
CA GLN A 417 20.73 -9.05 -8.45
C GLN A 417 22.23 -9.12 -8.12
N ALA A 418 22.98 -8.05 -8.39
CA ALA A 418 24.40 -7.97 -8.09
C ALA A 418 24.69 -8.19 -6.61
N SER A 419 23.85 -7.66 -5.70
CA SER A 419 24.09 -7.78 -4.25
C SER A 419 24.18 -9.23 -3.76
N TRP A 420 23.36 -10.14 -4.32
CA TRP A 420 23.39 -11.56 -3.96
C TRP A 420 24.68 -12.23 -4.42
N HIS A 421 25.16 -11.90 -5.61
CA HIS A 421 26.37 -12.51 -6.16
C HIS A 421 27.65 -11.87 -5.61
N ILE A 422 27.62 -10.60 -5.25
CA ILE A 422 28.65 -9.95 -4.42
C ILE A 422 28.73 -10.65 -3.07
N HIS A 423 27.58 -10.91 -2.43
CA HIS A 423 27.52 -11.66 -1.17
C HIS A 423 28.16 -13.04 -1.33
N ARG A 424 27.72 -13.82 -2.31
CA ARG A 424 28.30 -15.14 -2.62
C ARG A 424 29.80 -15.08 -2.87
N TYR A 425 30.25 -14.11 -3.65
CA TYR A 425 31.67 -13.92 -3.95
C TYR A 425 32.47 -13.64 -2.67
N ILE A 426 32.06 -12.66 -1.86
CA ILE A 426 32.75 -12.33 -0.60
C ILE A 426 32.76 -13.53 0.34
N GLN A 427 31.63 -14.23 0.53
CA GLN A 427 31.59 -15.40 1.39
C GLN A 427 32.56 -16.50 0.92
N SER A 428 32.71 -16.70 -0.39
CA SER A 428 33.68 -17.65 -0.94
C SER A 428 35.15 -17.30 -0.64
N LEU A 429 35.49 -16.01 -0.51
CA LEU A 429 36.84 -15.58 -0.11
C LEU A 429 37.18 -15.99 1.32
N HIS A 430 36.16 -16.19 2.16
CA HIS A 430 36.28 -16.60 3.55
C HIS A 430 35.98 -18.10 3.76
N GLY A 431 35.94 -18.88 2.68
CA GLY A 431 35.69 -20.34 2.73
C GLY A 431 34.26 -20.71 3.11
N GLN A 432 33.31 -19.78 3.02
CA GLN A 432 31.90 -20.01 3.36
C GLN A 432 31.08 -20.29 2.11
N THR A 433 30.11 -21.21 2.23
CA THR A 433 29.14 -21.53 1.19
C THR A 433 27.80 -20.90 1.50
N VAL A 434 27.23 -20.20 0.52
CA VAL A 434 25.86 -19.65 0.59
C VAL A 434 24.89 -20.55 -0.18
N ASP A 435 23.61 -20.46 0.17
CA ASP A 435 22.53 -21.18 -0.52
C ASP A 435 22.58 -20.87 -2.04
N PRO A 436 22.36 -21.84 -2.94
CA PRO A 436 22.24 -21.55 -4.37
C PRO A 436 21.00 -20.71 -4.70
N VAL A 437 19.94 -20.78 -3.87
CA VAL A 437 18.71 -20.01 -4.04
C VAL A 437 18.85 -18.65 -3.35
N PRO A 438 18.66 -17.52 -4.08
CA PRO A 438 18.71 -16.19 -3.48
C PRO A 438 17.75 -16.00 -2.31
N LYS A 439 18.29 -15.57 -1.17
CA LYS A 439 17.55 -15.24 0.07
C LYS A 439 17.90 -13.82 0.52
N LEU A 440 17.48 -12.84 -0.28
CA LEU A 440 17.68 -11.43 0.07
C LEU A 440 16.73 -11.03 1.21
N PRO A 441 17.20 -10.34 2.26
CA PRO A 441 16.34 -9.94 3.38
C PRO A 441 15.34 -8.85 2.97
N LEU A 442 14.20 -8.86 3.67
CA LEU A 442 13.13 -7.88 3.52
C LEU A 442 13.52 -6.49 4.07
N PHE A 443 12.61 -5.53 3.91
CA PHE A 443 12.68 -4.23 4.58
C PHE A 443 12.12 -4.36 6.01
N TYR A 444 12.81 -3.74 6.96
CA TYR A 444 12.38 -3.70 8.36
C TYR A 444 12.42 -2.29 8.94
N SER A 445 11.51 -2.01 9.88
CA SER A 445 11.52 -0.83 10.73
C SER A 445 11.25 -1.20 12.20
N ALA A 446 11.33 -0.22 13.11
CA ALA A 446 10.98 -0.41 14.51
C ALA A 446 9.53 -0.90 14.73
N ILE A 447 8.63 -0.71 13.76
CA ILE A 447 7.27 -1.24 13.82
C ILE A 447 7.28 -2.77 13.85
N ASP A 448 8.19 -3.43 13.12
CA ASP A 448 8.15 -4.89 12.97
C ASP A 448 8.47 -5.63 14.28
N GLN A 449 9.13 -4.95 15.22
CA GLN A 449 9.46 -5.45 16.55
C GLN A 449 8.33 -5.28 17.57
N VAL A 450 7.22 -4.64 17.21
CA VAL A 450 6.10 -4.45 18.14
C VAL A 450 5.48 -5.80 18.49
N ASP A 451 5.39 -6.09 19.78
CA ASP A 451 4.71 -7.27 20.30
C ASP A 451 3.19 -7.11 20.18
N ILE A 452 2.57 -8.07 19.50
CA ILE A 452 1.12 -8.15 19.33
C ILE A 452 0.55 -9.43 19.94
N SER A 453 1.35 -10.18 20.71
CA SER A 453 0.86 -11.34 21.46
C SER A 453 -0.14 -10.92 22.53
N VAL A 454 -1.03 -11.85 22.89
CA VAL A 454 -2.06 -11.63 23.91
C VAL A 454 -2.31 -12.93 24.67
N GLU A 455 -2.58 -12.82 25.97
CA GLU A 455 -2.93 -13.96 26.81
C GLU A 455 -4.42 -13.92 27.15
N VAL A 456 -5.12 -15.04 26.98
CA VAL A 456 -6.54 -15.18 27.27
C VAL A 456 -6.78 -16.52 27.97
N CYS A 457 -7.40 -16.49 29.15
CA CYS A 457 -7.67 -17.71 29.95
C CYS A 457 -6.41 -18.58 30.21
N GLY A 458 -5.24 -17.96 30.38
CA GLY A 458 -3.97 -18.68 30.55
C GLY A 458 -3.36 -19.25 29.27
N ILE A 459 -3.99 -19.02 28.10
CA ILE A 459 -3.49 -19.43 26.79
C ILE A 459 -2.80 -18.24 26.14
N LYS A 460 -1.54 -18.43 25.73
CA LYS A 460 -0.77 -17.41 25.01
C LYS A 460 -1.02 -17.51 23.51
N PHE A 461 -1.52 -16.44 22.93
CA PHE A 461 -1.71 -16.28 21.49
C PHE A 461 -0.53 -15.49 20.92
N PRO A 462 0.17 -15.98 19.87
CA PRO A 462 1.29 -15.25 19.29
C PRO A 462 0.85 -13.96 18.58
N ASN A 463 -0.40 -13.89 18.13
CA ASN A 463 -1.09 -12.69 17.67
C ASN A 463 -2.61 -12.87 17.86
N PRO A 464 -3.43 -11.80 17.85
CA PRO A 464 -4.84 -11.90 18.22
C PRO A 464 -5.74 -12.36 17.07
N PHE A 465 -5.20 -12.74 15.91
CA PHE A 465 -5.96 -13.08 14.72
C PHE A 465 -6.04 -14.59 14.52
N GLY A 466 -7.25 -15.09 14.27
CA GLY A 466 -7.47 -16.51 14.03
C GLY A 466 -8.56 -16.83 13.04
N LEU A 467 -8.53 -18.05 12.50
CA LEU A 467 -9.58 -18.52 11.61
C LEU A 467 -10.81 -18.97 12.39
N ALA A 468 -11.98 -18.43 12.05
CA ALA A 468 -13.24 -18.86 12.62
C ALA A 468 -13.64 -20.27 12.16
N SER A 469 -14.45 -20.98 12.96
CA SER A 469 -15.07 -22.27 12.57
C SER A 469 -16.02 -22.07 11.38
N ALA A 470 -15.52 -22.31 10.16
CA ALA A 470 -16.16 -21.84 8.92
C ALA A 470 -15.53 -22.48 7.66
N PRO A 471 -15.92 -22.11 6.41
CA PRO A 471 -15.32 -22.66 5.19
C PRO A 471 -13.78 -22.60 5.13
N PRO A 472 -13.09 -21.53 5.60
CA PRO A 472 -11.62 -21.51 5.66
C PRO A 472 -10.97 -22.58 6.54
N THR A 473 -11.75 -23.29 7.37
CA THR A 473 -11.28 -24.38 8.24
C THR A 473 -11.98 -25.69 7.93
N THR A 474 -12.45 -25.88 6.70
CA THR A 474 -13.12 -27.11 6.23
C THR A 474 -12.27 -28.38 6.41
N SER A 475 -10.94 -28.25 6.41
CA SER A 475 -10.00 -29.37 6.58
C SER A 475 -8.75 -28.97 7.34
N THR A 476 -8.10 -29.93 7.97
CA THR A 476 -6.86 -29.73 8.74
C THR A 476 -5.72 -29.21 7.87
N ALA A 477 -5.62 -29.69 6.61
CA ALA A 477 -4.62 -29.19 5.67
C ALA A 477 -4.75 -27.69 5.37
N MET A 478 -5.95 -27.12 5.52
CA MET A 478 -6.15 -25.67 5.43
C MET A 478 -5.65 -24.95 6.68
N ILE A 479 -5.95 -25.48 7.86
CA ILE A 479 -5.48 -24.91 9.15
C ILE A 479 -3.94 -24.95 9.22
N ARG A 480 -3.32 -26.06 8.83
CA ARG A 480 -1.85 -26.19 8.72
C ARG A 480 -1.26 -25.08 7.87
N ARG A 481 -1.77 -24.89 6.64
CA ARG A 481 -1.30 -23.82 5.75
C ARG A 481 -1.55 -22.43 6.34
N ALA A 482 -2.63 -22.22 7.08
CA ALA A 482 -2.86 -20.96 7.77
C ALA A 482 -1.81 -20.72 8.87
N PHE A 483 -1.45 -21.72 9.66
CA PHE A 483 -0.35 -21.59 10.63
C PHE A 483 0.99 -21.34 9.97
N GLU A 484 1.28 -22.01 8.84
CA GLU A 484 2.49 -21.73 8.02
C GLU A 484 2.52 -20.28 7.50
N GLN A 485 1.36 -19.64 7.29
CA GLN A 485 1.27 -18.21 6.93
C GLN A 485 1.36 -17.28 8.14
N GLY A 486 1.28 -17.78 9.38
CA GLY A 486 1.41 -16.98 10.60
C GLY A 486 0.11 -16.67 11.35
N TRP A 487 -1.01 -17.36 11.06
CA TRP A 487 -2.24 -17.20 11.84
C TRP A 487 -2.04 -17.65 13.29
N GLY A 488 -2.40 -16.80 14.26
CA GLY A 488 -2.09 -17.08 15.67
C GLY A 488 -2.91 -18.20 16.28
N PHE A 489 -4.15 -18.36 15.81
CA PHE A 489 -5.02 -19.46 16.21
C PHE A 489 -5.98 -19.88 15.11
N ALA A 490 -6.58 -21.06 15.25
CA ALA A 490 -7.63 -21.52 14.34
C ALA A 490 -8.65 -22.37 15.07
N LEU A 491 -9.89 -22.27 14.60
CA LEU A 491 -10.96 -23.16 15.01
C LEU A 491 -11.15 -24.29 14.02
N THR A 492 -11.34 -25.52 14.50
CA THR A 492 -11.86 -26.58 13.66
C THR A 492 -13.24 -26.19 13.13
N LYS A 493 -13.62 -26.68 11.94
CA LYS A 493 -15.02 -26.63 11.53
C LYS A 493 -15.82 -27.44 12.55
N THR A 494 -16.93 -26.89 13.03
CA THR A 494 -17.77 -27.53 14.05
C THR A 494 -18.03 -28.99 13.70
N PHE A 495 -17.79 -29.91 14.62
CA PHE A 495 -18.07 -31.34 14.44
C PHE A 495 -18.93 -31.88 15.57
N GLY A 496 -19.62 -32.99 15.30
CA GLY A 496 -20.50 -33.68 16.24
C GLY A 496 -20.11 -35.16 16.36
N LEU A 497 -20.84 -35.89 17.19
CA LEU A 497 -20.73 -37.35 17.28
C LEU A 497 -21.21 -38.01 15.97
N ASP A 498 -20.80 -39.25 15.72
CA ASP A 498 -21.11 -39.95 14.47
C ASP A 498 -22.63 -40.11 14.24
N LYS A 499 -23.41 -40.20 15.31
CA LYS A 499 -24.89 -40.24 15.23
C LYS A 499 -25.51 -38.94 14.70
N ASP A 500 -24.77 -37.83 14.77
CA ASP A 500 -25.20 -36.49 14.36
C ASP A 500 -24.59 -36.08 13.00
N LEU A 501 -24.03 -37.03 12.26
CA LEU A 501 -23.46 -36.77 10.93
C LEU A 501 -24.46 -36.07 10.00
N VAL A 502 -23.92 -35.17 9.19
CA VAL A 502 -24.70 -34.34 8.27
C VAL A 502 -24.22 -34.49 6.84
N THR A 503 -25.06 -34.06 5.92
CA THR A 503 -24.74 -33.96 4.50
C THR A 503 -25.14 -32.57 4.03
N ASN A 504 -24.18 -31.84 3.46
CA ASN A 504 -24.43 -30.51 2.92
C ASN A 504 -25.23 -30.58 1.61
N VAL A 505 -26.02 -29.54 1.36
CA VAL A 505 -26.68 -29.32 0.07
C VAL A 505 -25.82 -28.45 -0.87
N SER A 506 -26.22 -28.34 -2.13
CA SER A 506 -25.59 -27.44 -3.10
C SER A 506 -26.59 -26.87 -4.11
N PRO A 507 -26.51 -25.58 -4.48
CA PRO A 507 -25.57 -24.55 -4.00
C PRO A 507 -25.86 -24.11 -2.56
N ARG A 508 -24.83 -23.68 -1.81
CA ARG A 508 -24.97 -23.37 -0.37
C ARG A 508 -24.26 -22.13 0.15
N ILE A 509 -23.38 -21.51 -0.63
CA ILE A 509 -22.73 -20.24 -0.27
C ILE A 509 -22.91 -19.30 -1.46
N VAL A 510 -23.40 -18.09 -1.21
CA VAL A 510 -23.66 -17.08 -2.24
C VAL A 510 -23.08 -15.73 -1.83
N ARG A 511 -22.72 -14.91 -2.82
CA ARG A 511 -22.35 -13.51 -2.59
C ARG A 511 -23.50 -12.72 -1.99
N GLY A 512 -23.17 -11.71 -1.22
CA GLY A 512 -24.13 -10.78 -0.65
C GLY A 512 -24.61 -9.73 -1.65
N THR A 513 -25.89 -9.37 -1.59
CA THR A 513 -26.51 -8.27 -2.36
C THR A 513 -26.50 -6.95 -1.58
N THR A 514 -25.91 -6.93 -0.39
CA THR A 514 -25.91 -5.81 0.58
C THR A 514 -25.21 -4.54 0.08
N SER A 515 -24.44 -4.63 -0.99
CA SER A 515 -23.71 -3.51 -1.60
C SER A 515 -23.98 -3.37 -3.11
N GLY A 516 -25.20 -3.74 -3.54
CA GLY A 516 -25.64 -3.60 -4.93
C GLY A 516 -25.02 -4.62 -5.88
N HIS A 517 -24.90 -4.28 -7.18
CA HIS A 517 -24.40 -5.17 -8.23
C HIS A 517 -22.88 -5.10 -8.43
N VAL A 518 -22.12 -5.08 -7.33
CA VAL A 518 -20.65 -5.10 -7.36
C VAL A 518 -20.16 -6.55 -7.23
N TYR A 519 -19.41 -7.03 -8.22
CA TYR A 519 -18.85 -8.39 -8.27
C TYR A 519 -17.33 -8.37 -8.04
N GLY A 520 -16.74 -9.54 -7.84
CA GLY A 520 -15.31 -9.69 -7.62
C GLY A 520 -14.89 -9.34 -6.18
N PRO A 521 -13.76 -8.64 -5.99
CA PRO A 521 -13.13 -8.47 -4.67
C PRO A 521 -14.01 -7.72 -3.68
N GLY A 522 -13.81 -7.99 -2.38
CA GLY A 522 -14.40 -7.20 -1.31
C GLY A 522 -15.93 -7.27 -1.22
N GLN A 523 -16.52 -8.45 -1.45
CA GLN A 523 -17.96 -8.65 -1.24
C GLN A 523 -18.34 -8.25 0.19
N GLY A 524 -19.34 -7.37 0.32
CA GLY A 524 -19.75 -6.84 1.63
C GLY A 524 -20.37 -7.90 2.54
N SER A 525 -20.92 -8.95 1.97
CA SER A 525 -21.38 -10.09 2.73
C SER A 525 -21.36 -11.38 1.91
N PHE A 526 -21.53 -12.50 2.61
CA PHE A 526 -21.92 -13.77 2.04
C PHE A 526 -23.11 -14.29 2.83
N LEU A 527 -23.98 -15.07 2.18
CA LEU A 527 -24.97 -15.90 2.86
C LEU A 527 -24.63 -17.37 2.65
N ASN A 528 -24.73 -18.16 3.71
CA ASN A 528 -24.57 -19.60 3.64
C ASN A 528 -25.76 -20.36 4.24
N ILE A 529 -26.04 -21.53 3.69
CA ILE A 529 -26.91 -22.58 4.24
C ILE A 529 -26.08 -23.87 4.47
N GLU A 530 -24.82 -23.69 4.87
CA GLU A 530 -23.86 -24.78 5.09
C GLU A 530 -23.91 -25.26 6.54
N LEU A 531 -24.05 -26.57 6.75
CA LEU A 531 -24.17 -27.18 8.08
C LEU A 531 -22.81 -27.23 8.84
N ILE A 532 -22.75 -28.06 9.89
CA ILE A 532 -21.49 -28.45 10.53
C ILE A 532 -20.61 -29.27 9.58
N SER A 533 -19.42 -29.69 10.03
CA SER A 533 -18.50 -30.51 9.27
C SER A 533 -19.15 -31.83 8.84
N GLU A 534 -18.92 -32.23 7.60
CA GLU A 534 -19.25 -33.57 7.10
C GLU A 534 -18.17 -34.61 7.50
N LYS A 535 -17.08 -34.17 8.13
CA LYS A 535 -16.01 -35.03 8.64
C LYS A 535 -16.29 -35.44 10.08
N THR A 536 -15.94 -36.67 10.42
CA THR A 536 -16.23 -37.31 11.72
C THR A 536 -15.45 -36.68 12.88
N ALA A 537 -15.90 -36.91 14.11
CA ALA A 537 -15.16 -36.51 15.31
C ALA A 537 -13.77 -37.15 15.36
N ALA A 538 -13.64 -38.41 14.93
CA ALA A 538 -12.36 -39.11 14.88
C ALA A 538 -11.33 -38.39 13.98
N TYR A 539 -11.76 -37.95 12.80
CA TYR A 539 -10.91 -37.14 11.91
C TYR A 539 -10.41 -35.87 12.61
N TRP A 540 -11.31 -35.13 13.25
CA TRP A 540 -10.94 -33.88 13.91
C TRP A 540 -10.03 -34.11 15.11
N CYS A 541 -10.35 -35.07 15.97
CA CYS A 541 -9.53 -35.36 17.15
C CYS A 541 -8.12 -35.82 16.75
N GLN A 542 -7.99 -36.74 15.79
CA GLN A 542 -6.67 -37.15 15.30
C GLN A 542 -5.88 -35.95 14.76
N THR A 543 -6.53 -35.13 13.93
CA THR A 543 -5.83 -34.04 13.24
C THR A 543 -5.55 -32.83 14.14
N VAL A 544 -6.29 -32.63 15.23
CA VAL A 544 -5.94 -31.66 16.28
C VAL A 544 -4.65 -32.08 16.98
N ALA A 545 -4.50 -33.36 17.32
CA ALA A 545 -3.25 -33.87 17.89
C ALA A 545 -2.06 -33.66 16.96
N GLU A 546 -2.25 -33.88 15.65
CA GLU A 546 -1.23 -33.61 14.62
C GLU A 546 -0.88 -32.13 14.53
N LEU A 547 -1.87 -31.23 14.54
CA LEU A 547 -1.63 -29.78 14.50
C LEU A 547 -0.88 -29.29 15.73
N LYS A 548 -1.25 -29.74 16.93
CA LYS A 548 -0.59 -29.32 18.17
C LYS A 548 0.81 -29.88 18.33
N LYS A 549 1.08 -31.06 17.76
CA LYS A 549 2.43 -31.61 17.66
C LYS A 549 3.33 -30.75 16.77
N ASP A 550 2.81 -30.33 15.62
CA ASP A 550 3.61 -29.62 14.62
C ASP A 550 3.69 -28.11 14.87
N PHE A 551 2.68 -27.55 15.54
CA PHE A 551 2.53 -26.12 15.84
C PHE A 551 2.19 -25.92 17.32
N PRO A 552 3.14 -26.17 18.25
CA PRO A 552 2.86 -26.12 19.69
C PRO A 552 2.45 -24.71 20.17
N ASP A 553 3.02 -23.65 19.56
CA ASP A 553 2.78 -22.25 19.91
C ASP A 553 1.50 -21.67 19.28
N ASN A 554 0.92 -22.33 18.27
CA ASN A 554 -0.32 -21.90 17.65
C ASN A 554 -1.50 -22.50 18.41
N VAL A 555 -2.53 -21.69 18.65
CA VAL A 555 -3.70 -22.13 19.43
C VAL A 555 -4.71 -22.85 18.53
N VAL A 556 -5.12 -24.05 18.90
CA VAL A 556 -6.15 -24.84 18.22
C VAL A 556 -7.37 -24.96 19.12
N ILE A 557 -8.49 -24.41 18.67
CA ILE A 557 -9.76 -24.45 19.40
C ILE A 557 -10.72 -25.41 18.70
N SER A 558 -11.12 -26.48 19.38
CA SER A 558 -12.06 -27.46 18.82
C SER A 558 -13.50 -26.96 18.93
N SER A 559 -14.12 -26.67 17.78
CA SER A 559 -15.53 -26.30 17.72
C SER A 559 -16.40 -27.56 17.72
N ILE A 560 -17.31 -27.68 18.68
CA ILE A 560 -18.16 -28.87 18.86
C ILE A 560 -19.64 -28.52 18.99
N MET A 561 -20.51 -29.46 18.63
CA MET A 561 -21.96 -29.33 18.74
C MET A 561 -22.64 -30.68 18.97
N CYS A 562 -23.58 -30.71 19.91
CA CYS A 562 -24.46 -31.85 20.17
C CYS A 562 -25.93 -31.41 20.27
N SER A 563 -26.83 -32.38 20.31
CA SER A 563 -28.20 -32.16 20.78
C SER A 563 -28.25 -31.69 22.24
N TYR A 564 -29.42 -31.25 22.72
CA TYR A 564 -29.60 -30.94 24.15
C TYR A 564 -29.64 -32.23 24.99
N ASN A 565 -28.50 -32.91 25.07
CA ASN A 565 -28.28 -34.15 25.81
C ASN A 565 -26.95 -34.05 26.58
N LYS A 566 -27.00 -34.36 27.88
CA LYS A 566 -25.85 -34.18 28.78
C LYS A 566 -24.73 -35.14 28.45
N GLU A 567 -25.06 -36.40 28.17
CA GLU A 567 -24.10 -37.46 27.91
C GLU A 567 -23.30 -37.14 26.64
N ASP A 568 -23.97 -36.67 25.59
CA ASP A 568 -23.36 -36.31 24.31
C ASP A 568 -22.36 -35.16 24.45
N TRP A 569 -22.76 -34.07 25.12
CA TRP A 569 -21.86 -32.94 25.36
C TRP A 569 -20.66 -33.34 26.23
N THR A 570 -20.86 -34.26 27.19
CA THR A 570 -19.78 -34.77 28.04
C THR A 570 -18.81 -35.62 27.23
N GLU A 571 -19.32 -36.55 26.42
CA GLU A 571 -18.53 -37.45 25.58
C GLU A 571 -17.70 -36.66 24.57
N LEU A 572 -18.35 -35.80 23.77
CA LEU A 572 -17.67 -35.06 22.71
C LEU A 572 -16.67 -34.04 23.25
N ALA A 573 -16.96 -33.39 24.39
CA ALA A 573 -16.04 -32.47 25.02
C ALA A 573 -14.77 -33.18 25.52
N LYS A 574 -14.91 -34.37 26.13
CA LYS A 574 -13.77 -35.19 26.56
C LYS A 574 -12.94 -35.66 25.38
N MET A 575 -13.56 -36.16 24.31
CA MET A 575 -12.85 -36.54 23.09
C MET A 575 -12.02 -35.39 22.52
N ALA A 576 -12.59 -34.18 22.50
CA ALA A 576 -11.89 -33.00 22.02
C ALA A 576 -10.77 -32.53 22.95
N GLU A 577 -10.92 -32.61 24.27
CA GLU A 577 -9.85 -32.32 25.24
C GLU A 577 -8.70 -33.35 25.13
N GLU A 578 -9.03 -34.64 25.07
CA GLU A 578 -8.07 -35.75 24.95
C GLU A 578 -7.24 -35.67 23.65
N SER A 579 -7.78 -35.02 22.61
CA SER A 579 -7.04 -34.75 21.38
C SER A 579 -5.90 -33.73 21.53
N GLY A 580 -5.83 -33.01 22.65
CA GLY A 580 -4.84 -31.97 22.93
C GLY A 580 -5.27 -30.57 22.49
N ALA A 581 -6.56 -30.32 22.23
CA ALA A 581 -7.05 -28.98 21.95
C ALA A 581 -6.72 -28.00 23.09
N ASP A 582 -6.31 -26.77 22.77
CA ASP A 582 -5.99 -25.76 23.80
C ASP A 582 -7.25 -25.23 24.49
N ALA A 583 -8.38 -25.21 23.76
CA ALA A 583 -9.69 -24.83 24.27
C ALA A 583 -10.81 -25.43 23.41
N LEU A 584 -12.06 -25.35 23.89
CA LEU A 584 -13.26 -25.70 23.11
C LEU A 584 -14.09 -24.48 22.74
N GLU A 585 -14.80 -24.53 21.61
CA GLU A 585 -15.86 -23.58 21.26
C GLU A 585 -17.20 -24.31 21.09
N LEU A 586 -18.16 -24.02 21.96
CA LEU A 586 -19.49 -24.64 21.93
C LEU A 586 -20.36 -23.91 20.91
N ASN A 587 -20.68 -24.57 19.80
CA ASN A 587 -21.52 -23.96 18.76
C ASN A 587 -23.00 -24.08 19.13
N LEU A 588 -23.51 -23.04 19.79
CA LEU A 588 -24.93 -22.94 20.20
C LEU A 588 -25.75 -22.10 19.21
N SER A 589 -25.24 -21.87 17.99
CA SER A 589 -25.69 -20.70 17.22
C SER A 589 -25.97 -20.94 15.74
N CYS A 590 -25.78 -22.16 15.24
CA CYS A 590 -26.05 -22.48 13.84
C CYS A 590 -27.54 -22.23 13.50
N PRO A 591 -27.88 -21.29 12.59
CA PRO A 591 -29.25 -20.84 12.39
C PRO A 591 -30.08 -21.72 11.45
N HIS A 592 -29.44 -22.61 10.68
CA HIS A 592 -30.07 -23.37 9.60
C HIS A 592 -29.85 -24.89 9.77
N GLY A 593 -30.84 -25.69 9.36
CA GLY A 593 -30.80 -27.16 9.34
C GLY A 593 -30.63 -27.89 10.68
N MET A 594 -30.33 -27.17 11.76
CA MET A 594 -30.03 -27.69 13.10
C MET A 594 -31.11 -27.37 14.12
N GLY A 595 -31.80 -26.24 13.97
CA GLY A 595 -32.89 -25.84 14.87
C GLY A 595 -34.06 -26.83 14.85
N GLU A 596 -34.38 -27.38 13.67
CA GLU A 596 -35.40 -28.45 13.51
C GLU A 596 -35.02 -29.76 14.21
N ARG A 597 -33.73 -29.94 14.54
CA ARG A 597 -33.20 -31.09 15.30
C ARG A 597 -32.97 -30.75 16.78
N GLY A 598 -33.43 -29.59 17.26
CA GLY A 598 -33.22 -29.13 18.64
C GLY A 598 -31.78 -28.73 18.97
N MET A 599 -30.94 -28.47 17.96
CA MET A 599 -29.52 -28.12 18.12
C MET A 599 -29.21 -26.68 17.66
N GLY A 600 -28.01 -26.19 17.96
CA GLY A 600 -27.55 -24.88 17.49
C GLY A 600 -28.44 -23.75 18.00
N LEU A 601 -28.99 -22.94 17.09
CA LEU A 601 -29.82 -21.77 17.41
C LEU A 601 -30.99 -22.09 18.38
N ALA A 602 -31.57 -23.30 18.28
CA ALA A 602 -32.63 -23.72 19.20
C ALA A 602 -32.20 -23.73 20.68
N CYS A 603 -30.92 -24.00 20.94
CA CYS A 603 -30.33 -23.92 22.28
C CYS A 603 -29.83 -22.51 22.61
N GLY A 604 -29.14 -21.84 21.69
CA GLY A 604 -28.47 -20.56 21.95
C GLY A 604 -29.39 -19.34 22.11
N GLN A 605 -30.69 -19.49 21.89
CA GLN A 605 -31.69 -18.45 22.13
C GLN A 605 -32.30 -18.52 23.54
N ASP A 606 -32.09 -19.61 24.27
CA ASP A 606 -32.63 -19.82 25.62
C ASP A 606 -31.50 -19.78 26.67
N PRO A 607 -31.49 -18.77 27.57
CA PRO A 607 -30.51 -18.69 28.65
C PRO A 607 -30.44 -19.95 29.54
N VAL A 608 -31.54 -20.67 29.74
CA VAL A 608 -31.57 -21.89 30.56
C VAL A 608 -30.79 -23.01 29.90
N LEU A 609 -31.02 -23.24 28.60
CA LEU A 609 -30.33 -24.30 27.85
C LEU A 609 -28.84 -24.00 27.76
N VAL A 610 -28.46 -22.75 27.46
CA VAL A 610 -27.05 -22.32 27.40
C VAL A 610 -26.34 -22.54 28.73
N ARG A 611 -26.96 -22.13 29.85
CA ARG A 611 -26.39 -22.34 31.19
C ARG A 611 -26.17 -23.81 31.48
N ASN A 612 -27.14 -24.68 31.16
CA ASN A 612 -27.05 -26.10 31.43
C ASN A 612 -25.97 -26.79 30.59
N ILE A 613 -25.89 -26.49 29.29
CA ILE A 613 -24.84 -27.01 28.41
C ILE A 613 -23.46 -26.62 28.93
N CYS A 614 -23.27 -25.34 29.29
CA CYS A 614 -21.99 -24.88 29.85
C CYS A 614 -21.65 -25.62 31.16
N ARG A 615 -22.63 -25.86 32.04
CA ARG A 615 -22.41 -26.65 33.28
C ARG A 615 -21.99 -28.08 32.99
N TRP A 616 -22.59 -28.72 31.99
CA TRP A 616 -22.24 -30.09 31.61
C TRP A 616 -20.82 -30.17 31.07
N VAL A 617 -20.46 -29.26 30.16
CA VAL A 617 -19.11 -29.20 29.60
C VAL A 617 -18.08 -28.86 30.68
N ARG A 618 -18.33 -27.85 31.52
CA ARG A 618 -17.40 -27.48 32.60
C ARG A 618 -17.13 -28.62 33.56
N ALA A 619 -18.14 -29.44 33.86
CA ALA A 619 -17.99 -30.62 34.71
C ALA A 619 -17.27 -31.78 34.03
N ALA A 620 -17.19 -31.79 32.70
CA ALA A 620 -16.61 -32.86 31.91
C ALA A 620 -15.11 -32.67 31.61
N ILE A 621 -14.64 -31.43 31.46
CA ILE A 621 -13.29 -31.09 31.00
C ILE A 621 -12.60 -30.09 31.93
N SER A 622 -11.28 -29.92 31.77
CA SER A 622 -10.43 -28.98 32.51
C SER A 622 -9.93 -27.79 31.68
N ILE A 623 -9.72 -27.97 30.38
CA ILE A 623 -9.30 -26.88 29.47
C ILE A 623 -10.37 -25.76 29.39
N PRO A 624 -9.98 -24.54 28.98
CA PRO A 624 -10.93 -23.45 28.77
C PRO A 624 -11.96 -23.77 27.68
N PHE A 625 -13.19 -23.25 27.82
CA PHE A 625 -14.16 -23.29 26.74
C PHE A 625 -14.99 -22.01 26.60
N PHE A 626 -15.42 -21.76 25.36
CA PHE A 626 -16.13 -20.55 24.96
C PHE A 626 -17.48 -20.89 24.36
N ALA A 627 -18.56 -20.26 24.84
CA ALA A 627 -19.86 -20.41 24.21
C ALA A 627 -19.99 -19.47 23.01
N LYS A 628 -20.19 -20.00 21.80
CA LYS A 628 -20.42 -19.19 20.60
C LYS A 628 -21.87 -18.75 20.53
N LEU A 629 -22.09 -17.43 20.59
CA LEU A 629 -23.41 -16.82 20.73
C LEU A 629 -24.00 -16.40 19.39
N THR A 630 -25.33 -16.48 19.31
CA THR A 630 -26.10 -16.07 18.13
C THR A 630 -26.46 -14.59 18.27
N PRO A 631 -26.35 -13.78 17.20
CA PRO A 631 -26.87 -12.42 17.23
C PRO A 631 -28.40 -12.38 17.09
N ASN A 632 -29.04 -13.52 16.81
CA ASN A 632 -30.47 -13.63 16.52
C ASN A 632 -31.30 -13.79 17.81
N VAL A 633 -31.05 -12.91 18.78
CA VAL A 633 -31.71 -12.86 20.09
C VAL A 633 -32.05 -11.42 20.45
N THR A 634 -33.11 -11.24 21.24
CA THR A 634 -33.53 -9.91 21.69
C THR A 634 -32.43 -9.25 22.54
N ASN A 635 -31.86 -9.99 23.48
CA ASN A 635 -30.79 -9.50 24.35
C ASN A 635 -29.67 -10.53 24.48
N ILE A 636 -28.58 -10.32 23.74
CA ILE A 636 -27.42 -11.22 23.76
C ILE A 636 -26.69 -11.24 25.10
N VAL A 637 -26.84 -10.18 25.91
CA VAL A 637 -26.22 -10.10 27.24
C VAL A 637 -26.78 -11.17 28.17
N ASP A 638 -28.08 -11.50 28.07
CA ASP A 638 -28.68 -12.51 28.95
C ASP A 638 -28.14 -13.90 28.64
N ILE A 639 -27.87 -14.19 27.36
CA ILE A 639 -27.23 -15.42 26.93
C ILE A 639 -25.76 -15.48 27.39
N ALA A 640 -25.03 -14.37 27.25
CA ALA A 640 -23.65 -14.30 27.73
C ALA A 640 -23.55 -14.49 29.25
N LYS A 641 -24.47 -13.90 30.02
CA LYS A 641 -24.57 -14.12 31.47
C LYS A 641 -24.86 -15.58 31.81
N ALA A 642 -25.79 -16.20 31.09
CA ALA A 642 -26.09 -17.61 31.27
C ALA A 642 -24.88 -18.52 30.99
N ALA A 643 -24.11 -18.23 29.93
CA ALA A 643 -22.87 -18.96 29.65
C ALA A 643 -21.85 -18.79 30.77
N HIS A 644 -21.66 -17.56 31.26
CA HIS A 644 -20.77 -17.24 32.36
C HIS A 644 -21.18 -17.95 33.67
N GLU A 645 -22.46 -17.87 34.06
CA GLU A 645 -23.05 -18.57 35.21
C GLU A 645 -22.98 -20.11 35.06
N GLY A 646 -22.90 -20.59 33.82
CA GLY A 646 -22.73 -21.99 33.51
C GLY A 646 -21.28 -22.48 33.62
N GLY A 647 -20.32 -21.57 33.83
CA GLY A 647 -18.91 -21.89 33.97
C GLY A 647 -18.10 -21.80 32.68
N ALA A 648 -18.63 -21.15 31.62
CA ALA A 648 -17.82 -20.83 30.45
C ALA A 648 -16.70 -19.83 30.81
N ASP A 649 -15.51 -20.03 30.25
CA ASP A 649 -14.36 -19.16 30.48
C ASP A 649 -14.41 -17.88 29.64
N GLY A 650 -15.30 -17.83 28.65
CA GLY A 650 -15.56 -16.69 27.79
C GLY A 650 -16.67 -16.96 26.79
N VAL A 651 -16.88 -16.03 25.87
CA VAL A 651 -17.85 -16.17 24.78
C VAL A 651 -17.27 -15.77 23.44
N THR A 652 -17.74 -16.43 22.38
CA THR A 652 -17.50 -15.97 21.01
C THR A 652 -18.70 -15.15 20.54
N ALA A 653 -18.49 -13.88 20.19
CA ALA A 653 -19.52 -12.93 19.79
C ALA A 653 -19.21 -12.33 18.40
N THR A 654 -19.94 -12.69 17.33
CA THR A 654 -21.10 -13.59 17.25
C THR A 654 -21.02 -14.55 16.06
N ASN A 655 -21.95 -15.51 16.01
CA ASN A 655 -22.25 -16.25 14.78
C ASN A 655 -22.95 -15.34 13.75
N THR A 656 -23.37 -15.92 12.63
CA THR A 656 -24.04 -15.27 11.51
C THR A 656 -25.44 -14.73 11.85
N VAL A 657 -25.87 -13.70 11.12
CA VAL A 657 -27.21 -13.11 11.23
C VAL A 657 -28.16 -13.87 10.30
N SER A 658 -29.30 -14.33 10.80
CA SER A 658 -30.28 -15.07 9.99
C SER A 658 -30.88 -14.15 8.92
N GLY A 659 -31.00 -14.63 7.68
CA GLY A 659 -31.58 -13.86 6.59
C GLY A 659 -31.83 -14.63 5.30
N MET A 660 -32.34 -13.90 4.30
CA MET A 660 -32.52 -14.35 2.91
C MET A 660 -31.86 -13.31 2.00
N MET A 661 -30.91 -13.73 1.17
CA MET A 661 -30.05 -12.77 0.46
C MET A 661 -30.76 -12.09 -0.72
N GLY A 662 -31.68 -12.81 -1.36
CA GLY A 662 -32.49 -12.24 -2.43
C GLY A 662 -33.27 -13.28 -3.21
N LEU A 663 -34.24 -12.79 -3.95
CA LEU A 663 -35.00 -13.51 -4.95
C LEU A 663 -34.66 -12.94 -6.33
N LYS A 664 -34.76 -13.78 -7.36
CA LYS A 664 -34.73 -13.35 -8.75
C LYS A 664 -36.07 -12.70 -9.12
N ALA A 665 -36.12 -12.06 -10.29
CA ALA A 665 -37.33 -11.43 -10.80
C ALA A 665 -38.50 -12.41 -10.99
N ASP A 666 -38.23 -13.70 -11.21
CA ASP A 666 -39.25 -14.77 -11.29
C ASP A 666 -39.73 -15.27 -9.92
N GLY A 667 -39.25 -14.68 -8.82
CA GLY A 667 -39.55 -15.08 -7.45
C GLY A 667 -38.71 -16.26 -6.93
N SER A 668 -37.87 -16.90 -7.77
CA SER A 668 -37.02 -18.00 -7.32
C SER A 668 -35.85 -17.50 -6.46
N PRO A 669 -35.45 -18.23 -5.39
CA PRO A 669 -34.40 -17.78 -4.48
C PRO A 669 -32.99 -18.00 -5.04
N TRP A 670 -32.02 -17.30 -4.44
CA TRP A 670 -30.60 -17.62 -4.59
C TRP A 670 -29.92 -17.66 -3.21
N PRO A 671 -29.41 -18.83 -2.77
CA PRO A 671 -29.30 -20.09 -3.50
C PRO A 671 -30.64 -20.80 -3.71
N GLY A 672 -30.80 -21.43 -4.88
CA GLY A 672 -31.95 -22.29 -5.21
C GLY A 672 -31.49 -23.74 -5.41
N VAL A 673 -31.92 -24.65 -4.54
CA VAL A 673 -31.47 -26.04 -4.44
C VAL A 673 -32.44 -27.00 -5.12
N GLY A 674 -31.89 -27.93 -5.91
CA GLY A 674 -32.64 -28.97 -6.62
C GLY A 674 -33.53 -28.43 -7.76
N VAL A 675 -34.28 -29.33 -8.40
CA VAL A 675 -35.19 -29.00 -9.52
C VAL A 675 -36.26 -27.98 -9.10
N GLY A 676 -36.75 -28.10 -7.86
CA GLY A 676 -37.74 -27.17 -7.29
C GLY A 676 -37.18 -25.81 -6.87
N LYS A 677 -35.88 -25.53 -7.07
CA LYS A 677 -35.19 -24.28 -6.69
C LYS A 677 -35.53 -23.82 -5.27
N ARG A 678 -35.55 -24.74 -4.30
CA ARG A 678 -35.95 -24.46 -2.91
C ARG A 678 -34.82 -23.77 -2.15
N THR A 679 -35.15 -23.04 -1.08
CA THR A 679 -34.17 -22.47 -0.16
C THR A 679 -34.68 -22.53 1.27
N THR A 680 -33.79 -22.23 2.22
CA THR A 680 -34.13 -21.97 3.62
C THR A 680 -33.44 -20.67 4.06
N TYR A 681 -33.74 -20.16 5.25
CA TYR A 681 -33.00 -19.02 5.80
C TYR A 681 -31.53 -19.41 6.01
N GLY A 682 -30.63 -18.53 5.59
CA GLY A 682 -29.20 -18.72 5.73
C GLY A 682 -28.58 -17.78 6.76
N GLY A 683 -27.30 -18.00 7.03
CA GLY A 683 -26.48 -17.13 7.86
C GLY A 683 -25.73 -16.09 7.02
N VAL A 684 -26.02 -14.81 7.24
CA VAL A 684 -25.29 -13.67 6.69
C VAL A 684 -24.01 -13.43 7.49
N SER A 685 -22.90 -13.26 6.78
CA SER A 685 -21.56 -12.98 7.30
C SER A 685 -20.93 -11.79 6.56
N GLY A 686 -19.73 -11.37 6.96
CA GLY A 686 -18.99 -10.28 6.31
C GLY A 686 -19.20 -8.90 6.94
N ASN A 687 -18.69 -7.86 6.29
CA ASN A 687 -18.68 -6.50 6.84
C ASN A 687 -20.09 -5.93 7.06
N ALA A 688 -21.10 -6.42 6.33
CA ALA A 688 -22.50 -6.02 6.51
C ALA A 688 -23.03 -6.29 7.92
N ILE A 689 -22.50 -7.31 8.62
CA ILE A 689 -22.92 -7.64 9.99
C ILE A 689 -22.01 -7.05 11.07
N ARG A 690 -20.92 -6.36 10.69
CA ARG A 690 -19.97 -5.76 11.65
C ARG A 690 -20.64 -4.85 12.68
N PRO A 691 -21.59 -3.97 12.33
CA PRO A 691 -22.26 -3.12 13.32
C PRO A 691 -23.00 -3.93 14.40
N ILE A 692 -23.60 -5.06 14.02
CA ILE A 692 -24.30 -5.96 14.94
C ILE A 692 -23.30 -6.64 15.88
N ALA A 693 -22.18 -7.13 15.33
CA ALA A 693 -21.12 -7.77 16.11
C ALA A 693 -20.43 -6.77 17.08
N LEU A 694 -20.12 -5.55 16.64
CA LEU A 694 -19.54 -4.51 17.50
C LEU A 694 -20.49 -4.15 18.65
N ARG A 695 -21.79 -4.04 18.38
CA ARG A 695 -22.81 -3.84 19.43
C ARG A 695 -22.82 -5.00 20.42
N ALA A 696 -22.79 -6.24 19.93
CA ALA A 696 -22.79 -7.43 20.79
C ALA A 696 -21.56 -7.46 21.71
N VAL A 697 -20.36 -7.32 21.14
CA VAL A 697 -19.10 -7.31 21.89
C VAL A 697 -19.09 -6.21 22.94
N SER A 698 -19.41 -4.96 22.55
CA SER A 698 -19.43 -3.83 23.49
C SER A 698 -20.49 -3.95 24.58
N ALA A 699 -21.68 -4.49 24.26
CA ALA A 699 -22.74 -4.70 25.25
C ALA A 699 -22.34 -5.77 26.27
N ILE A 700 -21.74 -6.88 25.82
CA ILE A 700 -21.26 -7.97 26.70
C ILE A 700 -20.10 -7.47 27.57
N ALA A 701 -19.08 -6.83 26.98
CA ALA A 701 -17.93 -6.30 27.70
C ALA A 701 -18.33 -5.30 28.79
N ARG A 702 -19.35 -4.47 28.52
CA ARG A 702 -19.89 -3.53 29.51
C ARG A 702 -20.69 -4.23 30.62
N ALA A 703 -21.42 -5.29 30.30
CA ALA A 703 -22.30 -5.97 31.24
C ALA A 703 -21.56 -6.99 32.12
N ILE A 704 -20.47 -7.59 31.64
CA ILE A 704 -19.65 -8.57 32.34
C ILE A 704 -18.17 -8.18 32.19
N PRO A 705 -17.70 -7.15 32.93
CA PRO A 705 -16.33 -6.65 32.79
C PRO A 705 -15.29 -7.74 33.07
N GLY A 706 -14.26 -7.82 32.22
CA GLY A 706 -13.18 -8.81 32.34
C GLY A 706 -13.53 -10.21 31.83
N PHE A 707 -14.79 -10.46 31.43
CA PHE A 707 -15.16 -11.73 30.81
C PHE A 707 -14.58 -11.83 29.39
N PRO A 708 -13.76 -12.84 29.08
CA PRO A 708 -13.12 -12.99 27.78
C PRO A 708 -14.11 -13.06 26.61
N ILE A 709 -13.82 -12.29 25.55
CA ILE A 709 -14.62 -12.26 24.33
C ILE A 709 -13.73 -12.53 23.11
N LEU A 710 -14.10 -13.55 22.34
CA LEU A 710 -13.56 -13.81 21.01
C LEU A 710 -14.50 -13.16 19.98
N ALA A 711 -14.05 -12.09 19.32
CA ALA A 711 -14.89 -11.36 18.38
C ALA A 711 -14.97 -12.07 17.02
N THR A 712 -16.15 -12.06 16.39
CA THR A 712 -16.35 -12.46 14.99
C THR A 712 -17.52 -11.68 14.40
N GLY A 713 -17.35 -11.22 13.17
CA GLY A 713 -18.38 -10.49 12.43
C GLY A 713 -17.79 -9.34 11.63
N GLY A 714 -17.38 -9.64 10.40
CA GLY A 714 -16.90 -8.63 9.47
C GLY A 714 -15.55 -8.02 9.82
N ILE A 715 -14.68 -8.72 10.54
CA ILE A 715 -13.27 -8.35 10.71
C ILE A 715 -12.54 -8.64 9.39
N ASP A 716 -11.91 -7.63 8.82
CA ASP A 716 -11.28 -7.67 7.50
C ASP A 716 -9.97 -6.88 7.39
N SER A 717 -9.52 -6.23 8.47
CA SER A 717 -8.26 -5.49 8.53
C SER A 717 -7.76 -5.34 9.97
N ALA A 718 -6.52 -4.89 10.12
CA ALA A 718 -5.99 -4.49 11.43
C ALA A 718 -6.78 -3.34 12.08
N GLU A 719 -7.26 -2.36 11.27
CA GLU A 719 -8.08 -1.25 11.76
C GLU A 719 -9.39 -1.76 12.36
N THR A 720 -10.07 -2.67 11.67
CA THR A 720 -11.35 -3.23 12.12
C THR A 720 -11.15 -4.21 13.27
N GLY A 721 -10.05 -4.97 13.28
CA GLY A 721 -9.62 -5.75 14.43
C GLY A 721 -9.42 -4.89 15.69
N LEU A 722 -8.71 -3.77 15.55
CA LEU A 722 -8.49 -2.83 16.66
C LEU A 722 -9.80 -2.22 17.19
N GLN A 723 -10.81 -2.01 16.34
CA GLN A 723 -12.15 -1.59 16.79
C GLN A 723 -12.78 -2.61 17.75
N PHE A 724 -12.66 -3.90 17.45
CA PHE A 724 -13.17 -4.95 18.33
C PHE A 724 -12.37 -5.07 19.64
N LEU A 725 -11.04 -4.91 19.59
CA LEU A 725 -10.21 -4.84 20.80
C LEU A 725 -10.63 -3.67 21.71
N HIS A 726 -10.86 -2.48 21.13
CA HIS A 726 -11.41 -1.33 21.86
C HIS A 726 -12.87 -1.52 22.32
N ALA A 727 -13.63 -2.42 21.69
CA ALA A 727 -14.98 -2.77 22.11
C ALA A 727 -14.98 -3.78 23.28
N GLY A 728 -13.83 -4.37 23.63
CA GLY A 728 -13.65 -5.30 24.74
C GLY A 728 -13.32 -6.74 24.35
N ALA A 729 -13.11 -7.03 23.06
CA ALA A 729 -12.61 -8.34 22.64
C ALA A 729 -11.12 -8.54 22.98
N SER A 730 -10.71 -9.79 23.17
CA SER A 730 -9.31 -10.17 23.41
C SER A 730 -8.64 -10.75 22.17
N VAL A 731 -9.39 -11.55 21.39
CA VAL A 731 -8.94 -12.13 20.11
C VAL A 731 -10.03 -12.04 19.04
N LEU A 732 -9.65 -12.24 17.78
CA LEU A 732 -10.35 -11.81 16.59
C LEU A 732 -10.44 -12.99 15.59
N GLN A 733 -11.63 -13.58 15.44
CA GLN A 733 -11.84 -14.64 14.45
C GLN A 733 -12.28 -14.05 13.10
N VAL A 734 -11.74 -14.63 12.02
CA VAL A 734 -11.94 -14.18 10.64
C VAL A 734 -12.47 -15.32 9.76
N CYS A 735 -13.43 -15.00 8.88
CA CYS A 735 -13.96 -15.93 7.88
C CYS A 735 -14.10 -15.25 6.52
N SER A 736 -15.05 -14.31 6.40
CA SER A 736 -15.45 -13.74 5.11
C SER A 736 -14.33 -12.97 4.41
N ALA A 737 -13.39 -12.38 5.15
CA ALA A 737 -12.24 -11.72 4.55
C ALA A 737 -11.29 -12.72 3.85
N VAL A 738 -11.09 -13.90 4.44
CA VAL A 738 -10.35 -15.00 3.81
C VAL A 738 -11.13 -15.58 2.62
N GLN A 739 -12.46 -15.67 2.70
CA GLN A 739 -13.28 -16.08 1.54
C GLN A 739 -13.23 -15.08 0.37
N ASN A 740 -13.10 -13.79 0.67
CA ASN A 740 -12.89 -12.75 -0.33
C ASN A 740 -11.47 -12.76 -0.92
N GLN A 741 -10.53 -13.43 -0.27
CA GLN A 741 -9.10 -13.39 -0.58
C GLN A 741 -8.46 -14.77 -0.35
N ASP A 742 -7.51 -14.87 0.57
CA ASP A 742 -6.75 -16.07 0.89
C ASP A 742 -6.06 -15.91 2.25
N PHE A 743 -5.26 -16.90 2.67
CA PHE A 743 -4.64 -16.92 4.00
C PHE A 743 -3.55 -15.85 4.19
N THR A 744 -3.00 -15.24 3.14
CA THR A 744 -1.87 -14.30 3.28
C THR A 744 -2.29 -12.95 3.87
N VAL A 745 -3.59 -12.69 4.03
CA VAL A 745 -4.10 -11.48 4.69
C VAL A 745 -3.64 -11.35 6.16
N ILE A 746 -3.18 -12.44 6.77
CA ILE A 746 -2.64 -12.39 8.13
C ILE A 746 -1.39 -11.51 8.25
N GLU A 747 -0.52 -11.50 7.24
CA GLU A 747 0.67 -10.65 7.22
C GLU A 747 0.25 -9.18 7.27
N ASP A 748 -0.75 -8.81 6.46
CA ASP A 748 -1.36 -7.48 6.49
C ASP A 748 -1.95 -7.14 7.87
N TYR A 749 -2.66 -8.08 8.50
CA TYR A 749 -3.31 -7.85 9.80
C TYR A 749 -2.29 -7.65 10.92
N CYS A 750 -1.26 -8.50 10.98
CA CYS A 750 -0.20 -8.41 11.96
C CYS A 750 0.61 -7.12 11.80
N VAL A 751 1.09 -6.84 10.59
CA VAL A 751 1.87 -5.63 10.29
C VAL A 751 1.04 -4.36 10.50
N GLY A 752 -0.23 -4.38 10.10
CA GLY A 752 -1.14 -3.27 10.31
C GLY A 752 -1.42 -2.98 11.78
N LEU A 753 -1.57 -4.02 12.61
CA LEU A 753 -1.80 -3.86 14.04
C LEU A 753 -0.55 -3.32 14.74
N LYS A 754 0.62 -3.87 14.40
CA LYS A 754 1.92 -3.35 14.87
C LYS A 754 2.06 -1.86 14.57
N ALA A 755 1.76 -1.43 13.35
CA ALA A 755 1.81 -0.03 12.95
C ALA A 755 0.82 0.84 13.75
N LEU A 756 -0.43 0.41 13.89
CA LEU A 756 -1.44 1.15 14.65
C LEU A 756 -1.05 1.34 16.13
N LEU A 757 -0.41 0.34 16.75
CA LEU A 757 0.10 0.44 18.11
C LEU A 757 1.33 1.34 18.18
N TYR A 758 2.29 1.16 17.27
CA TYR A 758 3.51 1.97 17.20
C TYR A 758 3.20 3.46 17.03
N LEU A 759 2.31 3.83 16.09
CA LEU A 759 1.98 5.23 15.82
C LEU A 759 1.33 5.94 17.02
N LYS A 760 0.63 5.21 17.90
CA LYS A 760 0.13 5.78 19.15
C LYS A 760 1.26 6.29 20.05
N SER A 761 2.45 5.70 19.98
CA SER A 761 3.63 6.10 20.76
C SER A 761 4.28 7.40 20.26
N LEU A 762 4.09 7.76 18.98
CA LEU A 762 4.68 8.95 18.36
C LEU A 762 3.89 10.23 18.65
N GLU A 763 2.63 10.11 19.07
CA GLU A 763 1.71 11.23 19.31
C GLU A 763 1.54 12.13 18.09
N LEU A 764 1.30 11.51 16.93
CA LEU A 764 1.04 12.22 15.69
C LEU A 764 -0.27 13.01 15.80
N LYS A 765 -0.16 14.33 15.66
CA LYS A 765 -1.30 15.24 15.75
C LYS A 765 -2.22 15.07 14.55
N ASP A 766 -3.52 14.92 14.79
CA ASP A 766 -4.58 14.86 13.78
C ASP A 766 -4.49 13.68 12.78
N TRP A 767 -3.71 12.63 13.10
CA TRP A 767 -3.73 11.37 12.37
C TRP A 767 -4.86 10.46 12.88
N ASP A 768 -5.54 9.78 11.97
CA ASP A 768 -6.50 8.71 12.29
C ASP A 768 -5.91 7.34 11.93
N GLY A 769 -5.36 6.66 12.94
CA GLY A 769 -4.62 5.43 12.74
C GLY A 769 -3.37 5.67 11.86
N GLN A 770 -3.37 5.06 10.68
CA GLN A 770 -2.30 5.26 9.68
C GLN A 770 -2.61 6.40 8.69
N SER A 771 -3.81 7.00 8.73
CA SER A 771 -4.21 8.04 7.81
C SER A 771 -3.67 9.40 8.26
N PRO A 772 -2.83 10.09 7.45
CA PRO A 772 -2.43 11.45 7.74
C PRO A 772 -3.63 12.41 7.67
N PRO A 773 -3.56 13.60 8.29
CA PRO A 773 -4.61 14.60 8.17
C PRO A 773 -4.84 14.95 6.69
N THR A 774 -6.11 14.99 6.29
CA THR A 774 -6.49 15.34 4.92
C THR A 774 -6.18 16.81 4.65
N GLU A 775 -5.16 17.05 3.82
CA GLU A 775 -4.80 18.36 3.31
C GLU A 775 -5.80 18.82 2.23
N LYS A 776 -5.98 20.14 2.06
CA LYS A 776 -6.83 20.67 0.99
C LYS A 776 -6.27 20.25 -0.37
N HIS A 777 -7.08 19.58 -1.17
CA HIS A 777 -6.62 18.99 -2.43
C HIS A 777 -7.66 19.06 -3.54
N GLN A 778 -7.19 19.02 -4.78
CA GLN A 778 -8.00 18.71 -5.97
C GLN A 778 -7.33 17.56 -6.72
N LYS A 779 -8.09 16.50 -7.02
CA LYS A 779 -7.56 15.24 -7.59
C LYS A 779 -6.37 14.65 -6.81
N GLY A 780 -6.31 14.89 -5.48
CA GLY A 780 -5.19 14.47 -4.62
C GLY A 780 -3.88 15.18 -4.89
N LYS A 781 -3.94 16.40 -5.43
CA LYS A 781 -2.80 17.32 -5.46
C LYS A 781 -3.12 18.49 -4.52
N PRO A 782 -2.16 18.97 -3.73
CA PRO A 782 -2.39 20.09 -2.83
C PRO A 782 -2.72 21.32 -3.66
N VAL A 783 -3.67 22.13 -3.19
CA VAL A 783 -4.09 23.35 -3.89
C VAL A 783 -3.53 24.56 -3.13
N PRO A 784 -2.90 25.53 -3.82
CA PRO A 784 -2.59 26.81 -3.21
C PRO A 784 -3.88 27.47 -2.71
N ARG A 785 -3.83 28.15 -1.56
CA ARG A 785 -5.00 28.88 -1.06
C ARG A 785 -5.32 30.03 -2.01
N LEU A 786 -6.37 29.89 -2.81
CA LEU A 786 -6.74 30.91 -3.79
C LEU A 786 -7.39 32.13 -3.14
N GLU A 787 -8.05 31.97 -2.01
CA GLU A 787 -8.52 33.10 -1.19
C GLU A 787 -7.37 34.07 -0.89
N ASP A 788 -6.17 33.55 -0.62
CA ASP A 788 -4.97 34.37 -0.37
C ASP A 788 -4.45 35.07 -1.65
N LEU A 789 -4.81 34.57 -2.84
CA LEU A 789 -4.34 35.08 -4.13
C LEU A 789 -5.33 36.04 -4.81
N VAL A 790 -6.62 35.75 -4.73
CA VAL A 790 -7.69 36.47 -5.46
C VAL A 790 -8.87 36.87 -4.58
N GLY A 791 -8.82 36.63 -3.26
CA GLY A 791 -9.82 37.06 -2.28
C GLY A 791 -11.09 36.21 -2.21
N GLN A 792 -11.21 35.16 -3.03
CA GLN A 792 -12.37 34.26 -3.07
C GLN A 792 -11.97 32.85 -3.53
N SER A 793 -12.78 31.86 -3.18
CA SER A 793 -12.69 30.50 -3.71
C SER A 793 -13.24 30.43 -5.13
N LEU A 794 -12.59 29.67 -6.01
CA LEU A 794 -12.97 29.53 -7.43
C LEU A 794 -13.15 28.06 -7.82
N PRO A 795 -14.29 27.66 -8.43
CA PRO A 795 -14.51 26.29 -8.86
C PRO A 795 -13.57 25.90 -10.03
N SER A 796 -13.35 24.60 -10.19
CA SER A 796 -12.36 24.06 -11.13
C SER A 796 -12.94 23.76 -12.52
N PHE A 797 -13.84 24.61 -13.04
CA PHE A 797 -14.43 24.48 -14.38
C PHE A 797 -14.67 25.85 -15.06
N GLY A 798 -14.93 25.83 -16.37
CA GLY A 798 -15.40 27.00 -17.13
C GLY A 798 -14.46 28.23 -17.04
N PRO A 799 -15.00 29.46 -17.00
CA PRO A 799 -14.19 30.68 -16.91
C PRO A 799 -13.41 30.79 -15.59
N TYR A 800 -13.92 30.21 -14.51
CA TYR A 800 -13.27 30.20 -13.19
C TYR A 800 -11.97 29.41 -13.20
N LEU A 801 -11.91 28.28 -13.92
CA LEU A 801 -10.67 27.52 -14.09
C LEU A 801 -9.59 28.33 -14.81
N LYS A 802 -9.97 29.18 -15.78
CA LYS A 802 -9.04 30.07 -16.46
C LYS A 802 -8.49 31.12 -15.50
N GLN A 803 -9.37 31.80 -14.75
CA GLN A 803 -8.95 32.76 -13.73
C GLN A 803 -8.02 32.13 -12.67
N LYS A 804 -8.34 30.91 -12.23
CA LYS A 804 -7.52 30.12 -11.30
C LYS A 804 -6.12 29.83 -11.89
N LYS A 805 -6.04 29.41 -13.16
CA LYS A 805 -4.76 29.20 -13.85
C LYS A 805 -3.95 30.49 -14.00
N ASP A 806 -4.60 31.58 -14.36
CA ASP A 806 -3.96 32.89 -14.54
C ASP A 806 -3.39 33.41 -13.21
N ALA A 807 -4.16 33.30 -12.12
CA ALA A 807 -3.72 33.67 -10.77
C ALA A 807 -2.52 32.84 -10.30
N ILE A 808 -2.55 31.51 -10.49
CA ILE A 808 -1.43 30.63 -10.15
C ILE A 808 -0.19 30.97 -10.98
N SER A 809 -0.36 31.26 -12.28
CA SER A 809 0.74 31.67 -13.15
C SER A 809 1.41 32.97 -12.66
N MET A 810 0.60 33.98 -12.30
CA MET A 810 1.11 35.23 -11.73
C MET A 810 1.83 35.00 -10.40
N TYR A 811 1.26 34.18 -9.51
CA TYR A 811 1.88 33.82 -8.24
C TYR A 811 3.25 33.13 -8.44
N LYS A 812 3.34 32.19 -9.38
CA LYS A 812 4.61 31.52 -9.73
C LYS A 812 5.65 32.49 -10.28
N LYS A 813 5.22 33.48 -11.07
CA LYS A 813 6.10 34.55 -11.55
C LYS A 813 6.64 35.41 -10.41
N GLN A 814 5.77 35.81 -9.47
CA GLN A 814 6.18 36.58 -8.28
C GLN A 814 7.18 35.81 -7.42
N LEU A 815 6.98 34.50 -7.22
CA LEU A 815 7.92 33.64 -6.51
C LEU A 815 9.29 33.60 -7.18
N ARG A 816 9.31 33.45 -8.51
CA ARG A 816 10.54 33.50 -9.31
C ARG A 816 11.26 34.84 -9.14
N GLU A 817 10.54 35.96 -9.21
CA GLU A 817 11.11 37.31 -9.04
C GLU A 817 11.62 37.55 -7.62
N ALA A 818 10.95 37.01 -6.60
CA ALA A 818 11.40 37.07 -5.21
C ALA A 818 12.56 36.10 -4.89
N GLY A 819 12.88 35.18 -5.80
CA GLY A 819 13.85 34.10 -5.56
C GLY A 819 13.42 33.15 -4.44
N VAL A 820 12.12 33.00 -4.21
CA VAL A 820 11.50 32.13 -3.20
C VAL A 820 10.73 31.02 -3.90
N THR A 821 10.65 29.83 -3.32
CA THR A 821 9.86 28.72 -3.87
C THR A 821 8.59 28.51 -3.06
N ASP A 822 7.50 28.05 -3.69
CA ASP A 822 6.27 27.62 -2.99
C ASP A 822 6.35 26.18 -2.49
N VAL A 823 7.53 25.57 -2.54
CA VAL A 823 7.75 24.27 -1.93
C VAL A 823 7.67 24.50 -0.42
N VAL A 824 6.50 24.21 0.15
CA VAL A 824 6.32 24.03 1.59
C VAL A 824 7.46 23.13 2.04
N GLU A 825 8.22 23.53 3.06
CA GLU A 825 9.22 22.66 3.68
C GLU A 825 8.49 21.43 4.25
N THR A 826 8.30 20.43 3.41
CA THR A 826 7.76 19.14 3.79
C THR A 826 8.85 18.48 4.62
N SER A 827 8.60 18.40 5.93
CA SER A 827 9.52 17.86 6.92
C SER A 827 9.64 16.32 6.81
N ILE A 828 9.83 15.79 5.60
CA ILE A 828 9.95 14.35 5.32
C ILE A 828 11.21 13.78 6.01
N SER A 829 12.24 14.60 6.26
CA SER A 829 13.49 14.16 6.89
C SER A 829 13.48 14.12 8.44
N LYS A 830 12.35 14.44 9.10
CA LYS A 830 12.30 14.36 10.57
C LYS A 830 12.01 12.94 11.02
N VAL A 831 13.08 12.21 11.35
CA VAL A 831 13.00 10.95 12.09
C VAL A 831 12.26 11.20 13.41
N ARG A 832 11.21 10.42 13.66
CA ARG A 832 10.39 10.48 14.86
C ARG A 832 10.70 9.30 15.76
N THR A 833 10.86 9.58 17.05
CA THR A 833 11.05 8.56 18.08
C THR A 833 9.81 8.44 18.96
N PRO A 834 9.53 7.24 19.51
CA PRO A 834 8.47 7.04 20.50
C PRO A 834 8.62 8.00 21.69
N LYS A 835 7.55 8.72 22.04
CA LYS A 835 7.48 9.61 23.21
C LYS A 835 6.96 8.92 24.46
N LYS A 836 6.38 7.74 24.29
CA LYS A 836 5.84 6.88 25.36
C LYS A 836 5.97 5.40 24.95
N PRO A 837 5.83 4.45 25.90
CA PRO A 837 5.84 3.03 25.56
C PRO A 837 4.80 2.68 24.49
N VAL A 838 5.16 1.76 23.58
CA VAL A 838 4.21 1.21 22.62
C VAL A 838 3.15 0.42 23.38
N PRO A 839 1.84 0.68 23.18
CA PRO A 839 0.79 -0.06 23.86
C PRO A 839 0.79 -1.54 23.46
N ALA A 840 0.70 -2.43 24.43
CA ALA A 840 0.45 -3.86 24.19
C ALA A 840 -1.02 -4.11 23.80
N VAL A 841 -1.30 -5.26 23.19
CA VAL A 841 -2.67 -5.71 22.90
C VAL A 841 -3.38 -6.02 24.22
N LYS A 842 -4.44 -5.25 24.53
CA LYS A 842 -5.28 -5.45 25.72
C LYS A 842 -6.74 -5.15 25.38
N ALA A 843 -7.66 -5.92 25.96
CA ALA A 843 -9.09 -5.62 25.92
C ALA A 843 -9.36 -4.38 26.80
N GLU A 844 -9.73 -3.25 26.18
CA GLU A 844 -10.01 -2.02 26.91
C GLU A 844 -11.26 -1.34 26.35
N TYR A 845 -12.38 -1.44 27.09
CA TYR A 845 -13.61 -0.74 26.75
C TYR A 845 -13.51 0.75 27.13
N LYS A 846 -13.49 1.64 26.12
CA LYS A 846 -13.45 3.10 26.33
C LYS A 846 -14.85 3.69 26.22
N ASN A 847 -15.45 4.03 27.36
CA ASN A 847 -16.76 4.69 27.40
C ASN A 847 -16.61 6.20 27.09
N ARG A 848 -16.95 6.63 25.87
CA ARG A 848 -16.87 8.04 25.44
C ARG A 848 -18.13 8.52 24.71
N PHE A 849 -19.31 8.29 25.28
CA PHE A 849 -20.55 8.89 24.75
C PHE A 849 -20.89 10.17 25.52
N LEU A 850 -20.63 11.33 24.89
CA LEU A 850 -21.14 12.63 25.35
C LEU A 850 -22.27 13.07 24.41
N LEU A 851 -23.46 13.33 24.95
CA LEU A 851 -24.68 13.67 24.19
C LEU A 851 -25.02 15.18 24.22
N CYS A 852 -24.16 16.04 24.80
CA CYS A 852 -24.57 17.39 25.22
C CYS A 852 -24.04 18.55 24.37
N SER A 853 -23.25 18.33 23.32
CA SER A 853 -22.67 19.41 22.49
C SER A 853 -23.17 19.34 21.04
N GLN A 854 -23.92 20.37 20.61
CA GLN A 854 -24.42 20.49 19.23
C GLN A 854 -23.32 20.93 18.27
N VAL A 855 -23.42 20.47 17.02
CA VAL A 855 -22.48 20.76 15.93
C VAL A 855 -23.21 21.33 14.71
N GLN A 856 -22.47 21.90 13.78
CA GLN A 856 -22.93 22.30 12.45
C GLN A 856 -21.94 21.85 11.38
N ALA A 857 -22.43 21.63 10.16
CA ALA A 857 -21.58 21.27 9.04
C ALA A 857 -20.82 22.50 8.52
N LEU A 858 -19.55 22.31 8.15
CA LEU A 858 -18.71 23.29 7.48
C LEU A 858 -18.12 22.64 6.23
N ILE A 859 -18.28 23.30 5.07
CA ILE A 859 -17.78 22.81 3.78
C ILE A 859 -16.50 23.57 3.43
N ASP A 860 -15.46 22.85 2.99
CA ASP A 860 -14.26 23.42 2.40
C ASP A 860 -14.46 23.57 0.88
N GLU A 861 -14.64 24.80 0.41
CA GLU A 861 -14.94 25.11 -1.00
C GLU A 861 -13.82 24.69 -1.95
N GLU A 862 -12.56 24.75 -1.52
CA GLU A 862 -11.40 24.35 -2.33
C GLU A 862 -11.30 22.83 -2.52
N MET A 863 -11.92 22.05 -1.64
CA MET A 863 -12.02 20.59 -1.78
C MET A 863 -13.30 20.15 -2.51
N CYS A 864 -14.27 21.05 -2.67
CA CYS A 864 -15.54 20.75 -3.31
C CYS A 864 -15.34 20.37 -4.79
N ILE A 865 -16.15 19.43 -5.26
CA ILE A 865 -16.24 19.04 -6.68
C ILE A 865 -17.60 19.37 -7.29
N ASN A 866 -18.35 20.28 -6.66
CA ASN A 866 -19.57 20.89 -7.20
C ASN A 866 -20.71 19.90 -7.51
N CYS A 867 -20.74 18.72 -6.87
CA CYS A 867 -21.70 17.66 -7.20
C CYS A 867 -23.13 17.87 -6.68
N GLY A 868 -23.37 18.84 -5.79
CA GLY A 868 -24.68 19.12 -5.21
C GLY A 868 -25.27 18.03 -4.29
N LYS A 869 -24.56 16.92 -4.01
CA LYS A 869 -25.10 15.82 -3.17
C LYS A 869 -25.47 16.28 -1.75
N CYS A 870 -24.63 17.11 -1.13
CA CYS A 870 -24.91 17.68 0.19
C CYS A 870 -26.19 18.51 0.19
N TYR A 871 -26.38 19.35 -0.83
CA TYR A 871 -27.57 20.15 -1.06
C TYR A 871 -28.82 19.27 -1.21
N MET A 872 -28.81 18.33 -2.15
CA MET A 872 -29.94 17.41 -2.39
C MET A 872 -30.34 16.65 -1.12
N THR A 873 -29.38 16.07 -0.41
CA THR A 873 -29.64 15.32 0.83
C THR A 873 -30.18 16.22 1.94
N CYS A 874 -29.70 17.46 2.07
CA CYS A 874 -30.25 18.39 3.06
C CYS A 874 -31.67 18.84 2.70
N ASN A 875 -32.00 18.95 1.42
CA ASN A 875 -33.33 19.34 0.98
C ASN A 875 -34.36 18.23 1.18
N ASP A 876 -34.08 17.04 0.66
CA ASP A 876 -35.10 15.99 0.59
C ASP A 876 -35.04 15.01 1.76
N SER A 877 -34.03 15.14 2.63
CA SER A 877 -33.84 14.28 3.80
C SER A 877 -33.35 15.04 5.04
N GLY A 878 -33.42 16.37 5.02
CA GLY A 878 -32.88 17.22 6.08
C GLY A 878 -33.74 18.44 6.37
N TYR A 879 -33.10 19.61 6.36
CA TYR A 879 -33.63 20.86 6.90
C TYR A 879 -33.54 22.03 5.93
N GLN A 880 -33.30 21.76 4.64
CA GLN A 880 -33.15 22.76 3.57
C GLN A 880 -32.14 23.86 3.98
N ALA A 881 -31.09 23.45 4.67
CA ALA A 881 -30.14 24.35 5.35
C ALA A 881 -28.88 24.62 4.52
N ILE A 882 -28.85 24.17 3.26
CA ILE A 882 -27.73 24.38 2.34
C ILE A 882 -28.25 25.17 1.14
N MET A 883 -27.59 26.27 0.82
CA MET A 883 -27.77 26.98 -0.46
C MET A 883 -26.79 26.41 -1.49
N PHE A 884 -27.19 26.37 -2.76
CA PHE A 884 -26.34 25.90 -3.85
C PHE A 884 -26.34 26.95 -4.94
N ASP A 885 -25.19 27.57 -5.17
CA ASP A 885 -25.07 28.69 -6.09
C ASP A 885 -25.28 28.24 -7.55
N PRO A 886 -26.13 28.92 -8.34
CA PRO A 886 -26.50 28.48 -9.67
C PRO A 886 -25.39 28.61 -10.73
N GLU A 887 -24.37 29.45 -10.51
CA GLU A 887 -23.31 29.73 -11.48
C GLU A 887 -22.03 28.96 -11.15
N THR A 888 -21.60 29.05 -9.89
CA THR A 888 -20.38 28.42 -9.37
C THR A 888 -20.61 26.98 -8.93
N HIS A 889 -21.87 26.59 -8.68
CA HIS A 889 -22.23 25.29 -8.11
C HIS A 889 -21.50 25.02 -6.78
N LEU A 890 -21.21 26.05 -5.99
CA LEU A 890 -20.63 25.92 -4.66
C LEU A 890 -21.76 25.84 -3.60
N PRO A 891 -21.70 24.89 -2.66
CA PRO A 891 -22.67 24.77 -1.58
C PRO A 891 -22.28 25.61 -0.35
N PHE A 892 -23.24 26.31 0.24
CA PHE A 892 -23.07 27.11 1.47
C PHE A 892 -24.02 26.63 2.58
N VAL A 893 -23.49 26.32 3.77
CA VAL A 893 -24.29 25.89 4.93
C VAL A 893 -24.80 27.10 5.70
N THR A 894 -26.12 27.18 5.89
CA THR A 894 -26.79 28.26 6.63
C THR A 894 -26.93 27.96 8.13
N ASP A 895 -27.26 28.98 8.93
CA ASP A 895 -27.50 28.86 10.38
C ASP A 895 -28.68 27.94 10.76
N SER A 896 -29.53 27.61 9.78
CA SER A 896 -30.60 26.62 9.92
C SER A 896 -30.08 25.18 10.08
N CYS A 897 -28.78 24.95 9.92
CA CYS A 897 -28.15 23.65 10.10
C CYS A 897 -28.40 23.09 11.51
N THR A 898 -28.78 21.83 11.58
CA THR A 898 -29.06 21.13 12.85
C THR A 898 -27.96 20.17 13.27
N GLY A 899 -26.88 20.06 12.49
CA GLY A 899 -25.80 19.12 12.80
C GLY A 899 -26.12 17.64 12.54
N CYS A 900 -27.17 17.32 11.76
CA CYS A 900 -27.58 15.93 11.52
C CYS A 900 -26.56 15.05 10.78
N THR A 901 -25.50 15.65 10.23
CA THR A 901 -24.34 14.97 9.60
C THR A 901 -24.60 14.28 8.26
N LEU A 902 -25.85 14.18 7.78
CA LEU A 902 -26.16 13.51 6.50
C LEU A 902 -25.37 14.06 5.29
N CYS A 903 -25.17 15.38 5.20
CA CYS A 903 -24.41 15.99 4.11
C CYS A 903 -22.96 15.50 4.07
N LEU A 904 -22.31 15.36 5.23
CA LEU A 904 -20.96 14.79 5.36
C LEU A 904 -20.97 13.33 4.92
N SER A 905 -21.95 12.54 5.39
CA SER A 905 -22.04 11.10 5.11
C SER A 905 -22.19 10.75 3.62
N VAL A 906 -22.75 11.64 2.80
CA VAL A 906 -22.94 11.44 1.35
C VAL A 906 -21.88 12.15 0.50
N CYS A 907 -20.99 12.93 1.10
CA CYS A 907 -19.99 13.69 0.38
C CYS A 907 -18.98 12.74 -0.29
N PRO A 908 -18.72 12.88 -1.60
CA PRO A 908 -17.80 12.01 -2.30
C PRO A 908 -16.33 12.38 -2.08
N ILE A 909 -16.02 13.39 -1.26
CA ILE A 909 -14.65 13.84 -0.93
C ILE A 909 -14.47 13.74 0.58
N ILE A 910 -13.57 12.86 1.03
CA ILE A 910 -13.24 12.69 2.46
C ILE A 910 -12.82 14.06 3.04
N ASP A 911 -13.37 14.39 4.20
CA ASP A 911 -13.11 15.61 4.97
C ASP A 911 -13.39 16.96 4.28
N CYS A 912 -13.99 16.95 3.08
CA CYS A 912 -14.49 18.18 2.44
C CYS A 912 -15.59 18.83 3.29
N ILE A 913 -16.35 18.04 4.05
CA ILE A 913 -17.31 18.53 5.02
C ILE A 913 -16.87 18.07 6.41
N LYS A 914 -16.82 19.00 7.38
CA LYS A 914 -16.49 18.72 8.78
C LYS A 914 -17.63 19.13 9.69
N MET A 915 -17.79 18.44 10.82
CA MET A 915 -18.71 18.85 11.88
C MET A 915 -17.95 19.69 12.89
N VAL A 916 -18.34 20.95 13.02
CA VAL A 916 -17.71 21.90 13.96
C VAL A 916 -18.69 22.26 15.07
N THR A 917 -18.18 22.60 16.26
CA THR A 917 -19.02 23.04 17.38
C THR A 917 -19.88 24.22 16.96
N ARG A 918 -21.18 24.15 17.24
CA ARG A 918 -22.09 25.26 16.93
C ARG A 918 -21.77 26.45 17.83
N THR A 919 -21.54 27.61 17.24
CA THR A 919 -21.24 28.86 17.97
C THR A 919 -22.48 29.61 18.42
N THR A 920 -23.63 29.33 17.80
CA THR A 920 -24.93 29.93 18.14
C THR A 920 -25.78 28.98 18.98
N PRO A 921 -26.62 29.48 19.90
CA PRO A 921 -27.52 28.62 20.67
C PRO A 921 -28.42 27.78 19.75
N TYR A 922 -28.48 26.47 19.98
CA TYR A 922 -29.37 25.59 19.23
C TYR A 922 -30.80 25.70 19.75
N LYS A 923 -31.73 26.07 18.87
CA LYS A 923 -33.17 26.04 19.15
C LYS A 923 -33.82 24.97 18.24
N PRO A 924 -34.29 23.84 18.79
CA PRO A 924 -34.98 22.84 18.00
C PRO A 924 -36.18 23.44 17.28
N LYS A 925 -36.31 23.21 15.97
CA LYS A 925 -37.46 23.66 15.18
C LYS A 925 -38.66 22.77 15.51
N ARG A 926 -39.65 23.33 16.21
CA ARG A 926 -40.85 22.60 16.68
C ARG A 926 -42.03 22.64 15.71
N GLY A 927 -41.91 23.37 14.59
CA GLY A 927 -42.98 23.62 13.63
C GLY A 927 -44.02 24.61 14.15
N VAL A 928 -44.51 24.40 15.37
CA VAL A 928 -45.44 25.28 16.09
C VAL A 928 -44.85 25.72 17.44
N PRO A 929 -45.28 26.88 18.01
CA PRO A 929 -44.91 27.26 19.36
C PRO A 929 -45.31 26.18 20.37
N ILE A 930 -44.43 25.90 21.34
CA ILE A 930 -44.79 25.06 22.48
C ILE A 930 -45.61 25.95 23.43
N SER A 931 -46.93 25.74 23.49
CA SER A 931 -47.74 26.30 24.59
C SER A 931 -47.24 25.73 25.91
N PRO A 932 -47.20 26.53 27.00
CA PRO A 932 -46.88 25.98 28.31
C PRO A 932 -47.92 24.90 28.62
N VAL A 933 -47.45 23.67 28.83
CA VAL A 933 -48.28 22.61 29.41
C VAL A 933 -48.58 23.07 30.84
N CYS A 934 -49.85 23.33 31.14
CA CYS A 934 -50.30 23.53 32.53
C CYS A 934 -50.01 22.29 33.38
#